data_AF-A0A7X8JDW8-F1
#
_entry.id   AF-A0A7X8JDW8-F1
#
_cell.length_a   1.000
_cell.length_b   1.000
_cell.length_c   1.000
_cell.angle_alpha   90.00
_cell.angle_beta   90.00
_cell.angle_gamma   90.00
#
_symmetry.space_group_name_H-M   'P 1'
#
loop_
_entity.id
_entity.type
_entity.pdbx_description
1 polymer ?
#
loop_
_entity_poly.entity_id
_entity_poly.type
_entity_poly.pdbx_seq_one_letter_code
_entity_poly.pdbx_strand_id
1 'polypeptide(L)'
;MRKYIKKRLFSIMSTMNEAHTIIYEQVKKKNFDMAYQLLGDCQACAIEIGTTIEQNEGEGHSAVHILEDYCEAVYQFSQSMDREANIDKSLQELQKLLNKAWDSLKYTIWEDKLEVVFLPDKASVWDSLESVWLAARDDAECNVHVIPIPYFDKNPDGTFSEMHYEGSQFPDYVPITDWQEYNLEQHHPDVIYFVNPYDGHNLATSVHPYFYTEKLRNFTDCLVYIPYYCSGGTQAEQFYEQPAYYRADKIIVQSPRLIEYFTPNVHPKIAALGSPKFDKVLNYKQEQSQVYDEWRKIAGGRSVIMYNTSISSVLRYDMQAIIKIRSIFDLVKNMNDVVLLWRPHPLIKSVIKSMRPELLKEFNELEQEFIDSKIGIYDDTSDITASVAFCSAYIGEETSSVVHLFGVLGKPIFLLNMNIIGQTEDEKLHLHFYDAAEVNDELWFPSGRNNVLYSIKKGSNEVMLQSFGPNYVKKNRLFNKILSMGDSVFLIPYNHNAICEYNTHTKVWRSTAINNALSYANFSSGCIYRDTVYMIPAKYDCIVEYDTKSRQCRYYEMRSKLKEYEDLQVDPKLDNDPLFFNGVCRQGNLILMASARTNRVLEFNTDTKEINSYEVGKEGNNYWGMAYDGENYWLISNRGKYIVKWNYHTGHFAEYDMFPDGFNGETQCFLNITYSNGYLFVFPKYSNMILKIDKYNGNMTFADFELPFKEGERKSSNYTWPSNYYFSKALQDDTVIAMSAYDNSLLLIDTKNMKCKLQHCMVNANDWPADIAGKFGKCGKNIPFACREDNNTTIGEFIKYVKDPDEKIRENQIRAYNEVTSNMDGSCGMKIHQMILDEFRS
;
A
#
# COMPACT_ATOMS: atom_id res chain seq x y z
N MET A 1 0.84 -19.87 -47.73
CA MET A 1 0.30 -20.98 -46.90
C MET A 1 0.85 -20.79 -45.51
N ARG A 2 0.06 -20.83 -44.45
CA ARG A 2 0.56 -20.55 -43.08
C ARG A 2 1.72 -21.46 -42.65
N LYS A 3 2.65 -20.91 -41.86
CA LYS A 3 3.86 -21.58 -41.35
C LYS A 3 3.57 -22.89 -40.59
N TYR A 4 2.55 -22.92 -39.71
CA TYR A 4 2.16 -24.15 -39.00
C TYR A 4 1.70 -25.26 -39.96
N ILE A 5 0.88 -24.92 -40.96
CA ILE A 5 0.43 -25.86 -41.99
C ILE A 5 1.63 -26.40 -42.77
N LYS A 6 2.52 -25.51 -43.21
CA LYS A 6 3.75 -25.87 -43.92
C LYS A 6 4.64 -26.81 -43.10
N LYS A 7 4.81 -26.56 -41.79
CA LYS A 7 5.56 -27.43 -40.85
C LYS A 7 4.90 -28.80 -40.70
N ARG A 8 3.56 -28.86 -40.60
CA ARG A 8 2.80 -30.13 -40.58
C ARG A 8 3.02 -30.92 -41.87
N LEU A 9 2.94 -30.27 -43.04
CA LEU A 9 3.17 -30.95 -44.32
C LEU A 9 4.59 -31.55 -44.42
N PHE A 10 5.62 -30.80 -43.99
CA PHE A 10 6.99 -31.33 -43.93
C PHE A 10 7.15 -32.49 -42.94
N SER A 11 6.44 -32.47 -41.81
CA SER A 11 6.43 -33.60 -40.88
C SER A 11 5.84 -34.85 -41.54
N ILE A 12 4.73 -34.74 -42.27
CA ILE A 12 4.10 -35.87 -42.99
C ILE A 12 5.06 -36.40 -44.07
N MET A 13 5.67 -35.51 -44.87
CA MET A 13 6.65 -35.91 -45.89
C MET A 13 7.88 -36.60 -45.28
N SER A 14 8.30 -36.21 -44.07
CA SER A 14 9.39 -36.89 -43.34
C SER A 14 9.00 -38.32 -42.95
N THR A 15 7.78 -38.51 -42.45
CA THR A 15 7.25 -39.86 -42.16
C THR A 15 7.16 -40.72 -43.42
N MET A 16 6.80 -40.14 -44.57
CA MET A 16 6.79 -40.86 -45.85
C MET A 16 8.20 -41.31 -46.27
N ASN A 17 9.24 -40.49 -46.04
CA ASN A 17 10.63 -40.89 -46.27
C ASN A 17 11.06 -42.07 -45.38
N GLU A 18 10.64 -42.07 -44.11
CA GLU A 18 10.86 -43.21 -43.21
C GLU A 18 10.13 -44.46 -43.72
N ALA A 19 8.89 -44.30 -44.18
CA ALA A 19 8.10 -45.38 -44.76
C ALA A 19 8.77 -46.00 -46.00
N HIS A 20 9.40 -45.22 -46.89
CA HIS A 20 10.18 -45.76 -48.01
C HIS A 20 11.29 -46.72 -47.56
N THR A 21 11.99 -46.36 -46.47
CA THR A 21 13.05 -47.20 -45.91
C THR A 21 12.48 -48.50 -45.36
N ILE A 22 11.33 -48.44 -44.68
CA ILE A 22 10.65 -49.63 -44.16
C ILE A 22 10.12 -50.51 -45.29
N ILE A 23 9.50 -49.92 -46.32
CA ILE A 23 9.02 -50.63 -47.51
C ILE A 23 10.16 -51.44 -48.13
N TYR A 24 11.34 -50.84 -48.29
CA TYR A 24 12.53 -51.54 -48.80
C TYR A 24 12.85 -52.82 -48.01
N GLU A 25 12.86 -52.72 -46.68
CA GLU A 25 13.12 -53.88 -45.82
C GLU A 25 12.04 -54.95 -45.91
N GLN A 26 10.76 -54.55 -45.95
CA GLN A 26 9.65 -55.49 -46.01
C GLN A 26 9.63 -56.25 -47.33
N VAL A 27 9.90 -55.56 -48.45
CA VAL A 27 10.01 -56.19 -49.77
C VAL A 27 11.18 -57.18 -49.79
N LYS A 28 12.35 -56.83 -49.21
CA LYS A 28 13.48 -57.78 -49.06
C LYS A 28 13.13 -59.01 -48.22
N LYS A 29 12.32 -58.83 -47.17
CA LYS A 29 11.80 -59.91 -46.32
C LYS A 29 10.64 -60.69 -46.96
N LYS A 30 10.23 -60.33 -48.19
CA LYS A 30 9.06 -60.86 -48.92
C LYS A 30 7.73 -60.69 -48.16
N ASN A 31 7.66 -59.70 -47.28
CA ASN A 31 6.44 -59.32 -46.56
C ASN A 31 5.65 -58.30 -47.40
N PHE A 32 5.08 -58.78 -48.50
CA PHE A 32 4.43 -57.91 -49.48
C PHE A 32 3.17 -57.25 -48.94
N ASP A 33 2.40 -57.93 -48.08
CA ASP A 33 1.18 -57.38 -47.48
C ASP A 33 1.45 -56.08 -46.71
N MET A 34 2.52 -56.06 -45.89
CA MET A 34 2.94 -54.86 -45.16
C MET A 34 3.46 -53.77 -46.09
N ALA A 35 4.18 -54.14 -47.15
CA ALA A 35 4.70 -53.18 -48.13
C ALA A 35 3.56 -52.52 -48.92
N TYR A 36 2.53 -53.28 -49.31
CA TYR A 36 1.32 -52.76 -49.95
C TYR A 36 0.57 -51.77 -49.06
N GLN A 37 0.43 -52.10 -47.78
CA GLN A 37 -0.22 -51.20 -46.83
C GLN A 37 0.54 -49.87 -46.71
N LEU A 38 1.87 -49.92 -46.51
CA LEU A 38 2.69 -48.72 -46.39
C LEU A 38 2.71 -47.86 -47.67
N LEU A 39 2.68 -48.48 -48.85
CA LEU A 39 2.54 -47.76 -50.12
C LEU A 39 1.16 -47.08 -50.22
N GLY A 40 0.09 -47.77 -49.80
CA GLY A 40 -1.25 -47.18 -49.72
C GLY A 40 -1.32 -45.99 -48.77
N ASP A 41 -0.70 -46.11 -47.58
CA ASP A 41 -0.62 -45.02 -46.60
C ASP A 41 0.16 -43.83 -47.16
N CYS A 42 1.27 -44.08 -47.88
CA CYS A 42 2.04 -43.04 -48.55
C CYS A 42 1.23 -42.32 -49.63
N GLN A 43 0.43 -43.05 -50.41
CA GLN A 43 -0.45 -42.47 -51.43
C GLN A 43 -1.54 -41.60 -50.80
N ALA A 44 -2.18 -42.08 -49.73
CA ALA A 44 -3.18 -41.31 -48.98
C ALA A 44 -2.60 -40.02 -48.40
N CYS A 45 -1.39 -40.09 -47.81
CA CYS A 45 -0.68 -38.90 -47.32
C CYS A 45 -0.36 -37.90 -48.43
N ALA A 46 0.10 -38.36 -49.60
CA ALA A 46 0.39 -37.50 -50.73
C ALA A 46 -0.86 -36.76 -51.24
N ILE A 47 -2.02 -37.44 -51.26
CA ILE A 47 -3.32 -36.83 -51.61
C ILE A 47 -3.74 -35.78 -50.57
N GLU A 48 -3.62 -36.07 -49.27
CA GLU A 48 -3.93 -35.11 -48.20
C GLU A 48 -3.04 -33.87 -48.29
N ILE A 49 -1.73 -34.06 -48.50
CA ILE A 49 -0.77 -32.97 -48.69
C ILE A 49 -1.18 -32.12 -49.91
N GLY A 50 -1.43 -32.76 -51.06
CA GLY A 50 -1.83 -32.06 -52.29
C GLY A 50 -3.10 -31.23 -52.09
N THR A 51 -4.14 -31.83 -51.53
CA THR A 51 -5.41 -31.15 -51.21
C THR A 51 -5.19 -29.96 -50.28
N THR A 52 -4.35 -30.12 -49.26
CA THR A 52 -4.02 -29.05 -48.31
C THR A 52 -3.29 -27.90 -49.00
N ILE A 53 -2.38 -28.18 -49.94
CA ILE A 53 -1.70 -27.17 -50.73
C ILE A 53 -2.69 -26.38 -51.57
N GLU A 54 -3.59 -27.05 -52.29
CA GLU A 54 -4.58 -26.38 -53.15
C GLU A 54 -5.55 -25.49 -52.37
N GLN A 55 -5.99 -25.95 -51.19
CA GLN A 55 -6.86 -25.16 -50.30
C GLN A 55 -6.20 -23.86 -49.81
N ASN A 56 -4.87 -23.81 -49.73
CA ASN A 56 -4.13 -22.66 -49.19
C ASN A 56 -3.53 -21.76 -50.28
N GLU A 57 -2.99 -22.36 -51.35
CA GLU A 57 -2.24 -21.63 -52.39
C GLU A 57 -3.00 -21.52 -53.73
N GLY A 58 -4.15 -22.18 -53.86
CA GLY A 58 -4.93 -22.27 -55.09
C GLY A 58 -4.61 -23.52 -55.93
N GLU A 59 -5.53 -23.86 -56.84
CA GLU A 59 -5.41 -25.01 -57.74
C GLU A 59 -4.20 -24.88 -58.68
N GLY A 60 -3.55 -26.01 -59.01
CA GLY A 60 -2.46 -26.06 -59.99
C GLY A 60 -1.08 -25.65 -59.46
N HIS A 61 -0.88 -25.67 -58.13
CA HIS A 61 0.43 -25.41 -57.53
C HIS A 61 1.46 -26.48 -57.95
N SER A 62 2.69 -26.07 -58.27
CA SER A 62 3.74 -26.97 -58.82
C SER A 62 4.03 -28.21 -57.95
N ALA A 63 3.98 -28.07 -56.62
CA ALA A 63 4.15 -29.19 -55.69
C ALA A 63 3.04 -30.25 -55.82
N VAL A 64 1.82 -29.86 -56.17
CA VAL A 64 0.67 -30.78 -56.30
C VAL A 64 0.88 -31.70 -57.50
N HIS A 65 1.28 -31.15 -58.65
CA HIS A 65 1.60 -31.97 -59.83
C HIS A 65 2.71 -32.99 -59.57
N ILE A 66 3.72 -32.62 -58.77
CA ILE A 66 4.78 -33.57 -58.39
C ILE A 66 4.23 -34.67 -57.46
N LEU A 67 3.27 -34.35 -56.59
CA LEU A 67 2.60 -35.33 -55.73
C LEU A 67 1.65 -36.24 -56.52
N GLU A 68 1.02 -35.74 -57.58
CA GLU A 68 0.25 -36.56 -58.53
C GLU A 68 1.15 -37.57 -59.25
N ASP A 69 2.30 -37.12 -59.77
CA ASP A 69 3.33 -37.98 -60.35
C ASP A 69 3.84 -39.02 -59.35
N TYR A 70 4.01 -38.62 -58.08
CA TYR A 70 4.37 -39.52 -56.99
C TYR A 70 3.29 -40.59 -56.74
N CYS A 71 2.01 -40.21 -56.69
CA CYS A 71 0.89 -41.14 -56.52
C CYS A 71 0.82 -42.16 -57.66
N GLU A 72 1.08 -41.74 -58.89
CA GLU A 72 1.17 -42.64 -60.05
C GLU A 72 2.37 -43.59 -59.91
N ALA A 73 3.54 -43.09 -59.52
CA ALA A 73 4.72 -43.92 -59.28
C ALA A 73 4.49 -44.95 -58.16
N VAL A 74 3.76 -44.59 -57.09
CA VAL A 74 3.36 -45.52 -56.02
C VAL A 74 2.46 -46.61 -56.58
N TYR A 75 1.47 -46.25 -57.40
CA TYR A 75 0.56 -47.21 -58.02
C TYR A 75 1.30 -48.18 -58.94
N GLN A 76 2.15 -47.67 -59.83
CA GLN A 76 2.97 -48.50 -60.72
C GLN A 76 3.87 -49.44 -59.92
N PHE A 77 4.54 -48.95 -58.88
CA PHE A 77 5.38 -49.77 -58.03
C PHE A 77 4.57 -50.88 -57.34
N SER A 78 3.35 -50.58 -56.87
CA SER A 78 2.48 -51.61 -56.29
C SER A 78 2.12 -52.71 -57.29
N GLN A 79 1.88 -52.40 -58.56
CA GLN A 79 1.51 -53.40 -59.58
C GLN A 79 2.65 -54.34 -59.99
N SER A 80 3.90 -53.92 -59.78
CA SER A 80 5.08 -54.68 -60.19
C SER A 80 5.88 -55.28 -59.03
N MET A 81 5.58 -54.95 -57.77
CA MET A 81 6.41 -55.23 -56.59
C MET A 81 6.75 -56.72 -56.39
N ASP A 82 5.83 -57.63 -56.70
CA ASP A 82 5.97 -59.09 -56.58
C ASP A 82 6.68 -59.74 -57.79
N ARG A 83 6.96 -58.95 -58.84
CA ARG A 83 7.60 -59.40 -60.11
C ARG A 83 8.82 -58.58 -60.50
N GLU A 84 9.14 -57.52 -59.76
CA GLU A 84 10.17 -56.55 -60.13
C GLU A 84 11.59 -57.05 -59.84
N ALA A 85 12.43 -57.03 -60.88
CA ALA A 85 13.86 -57.36 -60.73
C ALA A 85 14.68 -56.20 -60.13
N ASN A 86 14.12 -54.99 -59.99
CA ASN A 86 14.87 -53.79 -59.63
C ASN A 86 14.11 -52.83 -58.68
N ILE A 87 13.72 -53.36 -57.51
CA ILE A 87 13.06 -52.64 -56.41
C ILE A 87 13.81 -51.35 -56.02
N ASP A 88 15.15 -51.37 -56.06
CA ASP A 88 15.98 -50.21 -55.72
C ASP A 88 15.67 -49.00 -56.62
N LYS A 89 15.41 -49.23 -57.92
CA LYS A 89 15.12 -48.17 -58.88
C LYS A 89 13.77 -47.50 -58.61
N SER A 90 12.74 -48.27 -58.28
CA SER A 90 11.39 -47.76 -58.06
C SER A 90 11.29 -46.96 -56.75
N LEU A 91 11.93 -47.43 -55.68
CA LEU A 91 12.06 -46.65 -54.44
C LEU A 91 12.92 -45.39 -54.60
N GLN A 92 13.98 -45.43 -55.42
CA GLN A 92 14.76 -44.23 -55.75
C GLN A 92 13.92 -43.18 -56.48
N GLU A 93 13.03 -43.59 -57.39
CA GLU A 93 12.15 -42.64 -58.08
C GLU A 93 11.10 -42.04 -57.13
N LEU A 94 10.51 -42.84 -56.23
CA LEU A 94 9.61 -42.34 -55.18
C LEU A 94 10.31 -41.33 -54.27
N GLN A 95 11.52 -41.65 -53.79
CA GLN A 95 12.31 -40.77 -52.95
C GLN A 95 12.64 -39.45 -53.67
N LYS A 96 12.98 -39.52 -54.95
CA LYS A 96 13.30 -38.36 -55.78
C LYS A 96 12.08 -37.47 -56.03
N LEU A 97 10.92 -38.05 -56.30
CA LEU A 97 9.67 -37.29 -56.48
C LEU A 97 9.24 -36.63 -55.17
N LEU A 98 9.33 -37.32 -54.04
CA LEU A 98 9.03 -36.76 -52.72
C LEU A 98 10.00 -35.62 -52.35
N ASN A 99 11.31 -35.77 -52.62
CA ASN A 99 12.29 -34.69 -52.44
C ASN A 99 12.01 -33.49 -53.36
N LYS A 100 11.58 -33.72 -54.60
CA LYS A 100 11.17 -32.63 -55.50
C LYS A 100 9.92 -31.90 -55.01
N ALA A 101 8.93 -32.63 -54.50
CA ALA A 101 7.74 -32.04 -53.90
C ALA A 101 8.11 -31.22 -52.66
N TRP A 102 9.03 -31.74 -51.83
CA TRP A 102 9.60 -31.04 -50.68
C TRP A 102 10.27 -29.72 -51.09
N ASP A 103 11.17 -29.77 -52.07
CA ASP A 103 11.88 -28.57 -52.55
C ASP A 103 10.91 -27.57 -53.19
N SER A 104 9.94 -28.04 -53.97
CA SER A 104 8.88 -27.18 -54.50
C SER A 104 8.08 -26.50 -53.38
N LEU A 105 7.65 -27.23 -52.35
CA LEU A 105 6.97 -26.64 -51.20
C LEU A 105 7.86 -25.64 -50.45
N LYS A 106 9.15 -25.94 -50.32
CA LYS A 106 10.14 -25.12 -49.61
C LYS A 106 10.40 -23.79 -50.30
N TYR A 107 10.64 -23.81 -51.61
CA TYR A 107 11.14 -22.64 -52.35
C TYR A 107 10.07 -21.85 -53.10
N THR A 108 8.89 -22.42 -53.31
CA THR A 108 7.80 -21.75 -54.06
C THR A 108 6.80 -21.03 -53.14
N ILE A 109 6.81 -21.36 -51.85
CA ILE A 109 6.02 -20.67 -50.80
C ILE A 109 7.01 -19.89 -49.93
N TRP A 110 7.08 -18.55 -50.09
CA TRP A 110 8.00 -17.68 -49.34
C TRP A 110 7.62 -17.53 -47.86
N GLU A 111 8.63 -17.27 -47.02
CA GLU A 111 8.54 -17.21 -45.55
C GLU A 111 7.41 -16.29 -45.08
N ASP A 112 6.42 -16.91 -44.42
CA ASP A 112 5.23 -16.24 -43.92
C ASP A 112 5.60 -15.33 -42.75
N LYS A 113 5.16 -14.07 -42.85
CA LYS A 113 5.18 -13.11 -41.74
C LYS A 113 4.64 -13.77 -40.47
N LEU A 114 5.25 -13.47 -39.33
CA LEU A 114 4.75 -13.93 -38.02
C LEU A 114 3.32 -13.43 -37.83
N GLU A 115 2.38 -14.34 -37.58
CA GLU A 115 0.99 -13.97 -37.28
C GLU A 115 0.86 -13.68 -35.78
N VAL A 116 0.61 -12.40 -35.45
CA VAL A 116 0.58 -11.88 -34.09
C VAL A 116 -0.83 -11.42 -33.75
N VAL A 117 -1.38 -11.94 -32.65
CA VAL A 117 -2.75 -11.64 -32.21
C VAL A 117 -2.74 -10.97 -30.84
N PHE A 118 -3.51 -9.89 -30.69
CA PHE A 118 -3.76 -9.21 -29.42
C PHE A 118 -5.20 -9.46 -28.97
N LEU A 119 -5.39 -9.95 -27.74
CA LEU A 119 -6.69 -10.29 -27.15
C LEU A 119 -7.04 -9.42 -25.92
N PRO A 120 -7.37 -8.13 -26.10
CA PRO A 120 -7.87 -7.31 -25.00
C PRO A 120 -9.33 -7.66 -24.67
N ASP A 121 -9.69 -7.81 -23.39
CA ASP A 121 -11.07 -8.01 -22.97
C ASP A 121 -11.85 -6.70 -22.79
N LYS A 122 -11.15 -5.55 -22.69
CA LYS A 122 -11.73 -4.21 -22.51
C LYS A 122 -10.95 -3.14 -23.26
N ALA A 123 -11.63 -2.06 -23.67
CA ALA A 123 -10.98 -0.88 -24.25
C ALA A 123 -10.11 -0.15 -23.21
N SER A 124 -10.53 -0.14 -21.94
CA SER A 124 -9.80 0.52 -20.83
C SER A 124 -8.47 -0.12 -20.44
N VAL A 125 -8.14 -1.30 -20.97
CA VAL A 125 -6.85 -1.99 -20.76
C VAL A 125 -5.97 -1.98 -22.01
N TRP A 126 -6.42 -1.33 -23.09
CA TRP A 126 -5.66 -1.26 -24.35
C TRP A 126 -4.29 -0.59 -24.18
N ASP A 127 -4.20 0.37 -23.26
CA ASP A 127 -2.94 1.04 -22.88
C ASP A 127 -1.83 0.06 -22.42
N SER A 128 -2.20 -1.16 -22.05
CA SER A 128 -1.27 -2.21 -21.60
C SER A 128 -0.75 -3.08 -22.74
N LEU A 129 -1.28 -2.93 -23.96
CA LEU A 129 -0.85 -3.64 -25.17
C LEU A 129 -0.37 -2.71 -26.28
N GLU A 130 -0.84 -1.46 -26.31
CA GLU A 130 -0.68 -0.55 -27.45
C GLU A 130 0.77 -0.36 -27.89
N SER A 131 1.73 -0.17 -26.97
CA SER A 131 3.13 0.04 -27.39
C SER A 131 3.78 -1.21 -27.97
N VAL A 132 3.33 -2.40 -27.58
CA VAL A 132 3.74 -3.68 -28.19
C VAL A 132 3.09 -3.83 -29.56
N TRP A 133 1.80 -3.51 -29.67
CA TRP A 133 1.07 -3.54 -30.94
C TRP A 133 1.65 -2.56 -31.96
N LEU A 134 2.00 -1.34 -31.56
CA LEU A 134 2.67 -0.36 -32.43
C LEU A 134 3.99 -0.92 -32.97
N ALA A 135 4.81 -1.52 -32.11
CA ALA A 135 6.07 -2.14 -32.52
C ALA A 135 5.85 -3.30 -33.50
N ALA A 136 4.87 -4.18 -33.25
CA ALA A 136 4.56 -5.31 -34.13
C ALA A 136 3.92 -4.86 -35.46
N ARG A 137 3.04 -3.85 -35.44
CA ARG A 137 2.38 -3.31 -36.63
C ARG A 137 3.38 -2.68 -37.60
N ASP A 138 4.37 -1.97 -37.06
CA ASP A 138 5.38 -1.28 -37.85
C ASP A 138 6.48 -2.23 -38.36
N ASP A 139 6.44 -3.50 -37.95
CA ASP A 139 7.33 -4.56 -38.42
C ASP A 139 6.81 -5.21 -39.71
N ALA A 140 7.59 -5.11 -40.78
CA ALA A 140 7.23 -5.67 -42.08
C ALA A 140 7.15 -7.21 -42.07
N GLU A 141 7.79 -7.86 -41.10
CA GLU A 141 7.80 -9.31 -40.92
C GLU A 141 6.61 -9.83 -40.10
N CYS A 142 5.68 -8.96 -39.68
CA CYS A 142 4.49 -9.36 -38.92
C CYS A 142 3.18 -9.15 -39.70
N ASN A 143 2.24 -10.06 -39.48
CA ASN A 143 0.83 -9.88 -39.77
C ASN A 143 0.08 -9.76 -38.45
N VAL A 144 -0.52 -8.61 -38.16
CA VAL A 144 -0.99 -8.27 -36.82
C VAL A 144 -2.51 -8.10 -36.80
N HIS A 145 -3.17 -8.78 -35.85
CA HIS A 145 -4.62 -8.67 -35.63
C HIS A 145 -4.92 -8.25 -34.19
N VAL A 146 -5.88 -7.34 -34.04
CA VAL A 146 -6.42 -6.97 -32.72
C VAL A 146 -7.84 -7.51 -32.65
N ILE A 147 -8.09 -8.42 -31.71
CA ILE A 147 -9.35 -9.12 -31.55
C ILE A 147 -9.85 -8.86 -30.12
N PRO A 148 -10.61 -7.79 -29.88
CA PRO A 148 -11.30 -7.60 -28.62
C PRO A 148 -12.17 -8.82 -28.31
N ILE A 149 -12.13 -9.31 -27.07
CA ILE A 149 -12.86 -10.53 -26.68
C ILE A 149 -14.03 -10.20 -25.74
N PRO A 150 -15.16 -10.92 -25.86
CA PRO A 150 -16.30 -10.71 -24.96
C PRO A 150 -16.01 -11.23 -23.55
N TYR A 151 -16.67 -10.62 -22.56
CA TYR A 151 -16.65 -11.05 -21.17
C TYR A 151 -18.06 -11.04 -20.56
N PHE A 152 -18.25 -11.73 -19.44
CA PHE A 152 -19.50 -11.85 -18.72
C PHE A 152 -19.39 -11.26 -17.32
N ASP A 153 -20.46 -10.64 -16.84
CA ASP A 153 -20.67 -10.44 -15.39
C ASP A 153 -21.00 -11.76 -14.70
N LYS A 154 -20.67 -11.86 -13.42
CA LYS A 154 -20.99 -13.03 -12.58
C LYS A 154 -22.00 -12.70 -11.50
N ASN A 155 -22.93 -13.64 -11.33
CA ASN A 155 -23.82 -13.69 -10.19
C ASN A 155 -23.06 -14.15 -8.93
N PRO A 156 -23.60 -13.92 -7.71
CA PRO A 156 -23.00 -14.41 -6.47
C PRO A 156 -22.78 -15.94 -6.41
N ASP A 157 -23.52 -16.72 -7.20
CA ASP A 157 -23.36 -18.17 -7.33
C ASP A 157 -22.30 -18.61 -8.37
N GLY A 158 -21.65 -17.64 -9.03
CA GLY A 158 -20.61 -17.85 -10.04
C GLY A 158 -21.11 -18.08 -11.47
N THR A 159 -22.43 -18.11 -11.70
CA THR A 159 -23.01 -18.24 -13.04
C THR A 159 -22.87 -16.95 -13.85
N PHE A 160 -22.84 -17.08 -15.19
CA PHE A 160 -22.79 -15.92 -16.09
C PHE A 160 -24.14 -15.21 -16.15
N SER A 161 -24.11 -13.87 -16.17
CA SER A 161 -25.28 -13.03 -16.39
C SER A 161 -25.15 -12.27 -17.72
N GLU A 162 -24.82 -10.98 -17.68
CA GLU A 162 -24.76 -10.12 -18.86
C GLU A 162 -23.44 -10.31 -19.63
N MET A 163 -23.52 -10.43 -20.96
CA MET A 163 -22.35 -10.47 -21.84
C MET A 163 -22.04 -9.06 -22.35
N HIS A 164 -20.78 -8.69 -22.29
CA HIS A 164 -20.25 -7.41 -22.71
C HIS A 164 -19.25 -7.59 -23.86
N TYR A 165 -19.28 -6.67 -24.82
CA TYR A 165 -18.32 -6.62 -25.92
C TYR A 165 -17.99 -5.15 -26.24
N GLU A 166 -16.71 -4.78 -26.12
CA GLU A 166 -16.24 -3.40 -26.22
C GLU A 166 -15.50 -3.09 -27.53
N GLY A 167 -15.65 -3.93 -28.57
CA GLY A 167 -14.87 -3.79 -29.81
C GLY A 167 -15.03 -2.43 -30.51
N SER A 168 -16.20 -1.79 -30.40
CA SER A 168 -16.48 -0.46 -30.95
C SER A 168 -15.98 0.71 -30.09
N GLN A 169 -15.42 0.44 -28.92
CA GLN A 169 -14.90 1.46 -27.99
C GLN A 169 -13.38 1.66 -28.11
N PHE A 170 -12.72 0.90 -28.99
CA PHE A 170 -11.30 1.07 -29.26
C PHE A 170 -11.04 2.33 -30.09
N PRO A 171 -9.85 2.94 -29.99
CA PRO A 171 -9.52 4.10 -30.80
C PRO A 171 -9.57 3.82 -32.31
N ASP A 172 -10.04 4.78 -33.10
CA ASP A 172 -10.22 4.64 -34.56
C ASP A 172 -8.96 4.21 -35.34
N TYR A 173 -7.76 4.47 -34.79
CA TYR A 173 -6.50 4.08 -35.41
C TYR A 173 -6.16 2.59 -35.21
N VAL A 174 -6.93 1.86 -34.40
CA VAL A 174 -6.75 0.44 -34.12
C VAL A 174 -7.71 -0.36 -35.01
N PRO A 175 -7.21 -1.08 -36.03
CA PRO A 175 -8.06 -1.93 -36.85
C PRO A 175 -8.50 -3.15 -36.04
N ILE A 176 -9.82 -3.30 -35.86
CA ILE A 176 -10.43 -4.38 -35.11
C ILE A 176 -10.87 -5.50 -36.04
N THR A 177 -10.47 -6.73 -35.70
CA THR A 177 -10.97 -7.97 -36.30
C THR A 177 -12.05 -8.56 -35.39
N ASP A 178 -13.20 -8.93 -35.96
CA ASP A 178 -14.29 -9.51 -35.18
C ASP A 178 -13.92 -10.90 -34.64
N TRP A 179 -14.17 -11.12 -33.35
CA TRP A 179 -13.86 -12.37 -32.65
C TRP A 179 -14.66 -13.58 -33.16
N GLN A 180 -15.78 -13.36 -33.85
CA GLN A 180 -16.58 -14.41 -34.48
C GLN A 180 -16.04 -14.79 -35.87
N GLU A 181 -15.33 -13.88 -36.53
CA GLU A 181 -14.79 -14.10 -37.87
C GLU A 181 -13.39 -14.74 -37.82
N TYR A 182 -12.61 -14.47 -36.78
CA TYR A 182 -11.26 -15.00 -36.63
C TYR A 182 -11.23 -16.31 -35.83
N ASN A 183 -10.98 -17.43 -36.50
CA ASN A 183 -10.86 -18.73 -35.85
C ASN A 183 -9.41 -19.01 -35.40
N LEU A 184 -9.14 -18.90 -34.10
CA LEU A 184 -7.80 -19.09 -33.53
C LEU A 184 -7.24 -20.50 -33.78
N GLU A 185 -8.08 -21.53 -33.71
CA GLU A 185 -7.65 -22.93 -33.92
C GLU A 185 -7.21 -23.16 -35.37
N GLN A 186 -7.90 -22.56 -36.34
CA GLN A 186 -7.57 -22.68 -37.76
C GLN A 186 -6.39 -21.79 -38.16
N HIS A 187 -6.30 -20.57 -37.60
CA HIS A 187 -5.20 -19.65 -37.88
C HIS A 187 -3.90 -20.11 -37.23
N HIS A 188 -3.98 -20.59 -35.99
CA HIS A 188 -2.84 -20.99 -35.19
C HIS A 188 -1.72 -19.92 -35.20
N PRO A 189 -2.01 -18.68 -34.74
CA PRO A 189 -1.04 -17.59 -34.75
C PRO A 189 0.30 -17.98 -34.10
N ASP A 190 1.40 -17.39 -34.55
CA ASP A 190 2.71 -17.61 -33.93
C ASP A 190 2.72 -17.07 -32.49
N VAL A 191 2.09 -15.91 -32.26
CA VAL A 191 2.09 -15.22 -30.96
C VAL A 191 0.70 -14.75 -30.59
N ILE A 192 0.27 -15.02 -29.35
CA ILE A 192 -0.92 -14.42 -28.74
C ILE A 192 -0.51 -13.60 -27.51
N TYR A 193 -0.83 -12.30 -27.53
CA TYR A 193 -0.76 -11.42 -26.36
C TYR A 193 -2.13 -11.30 -25.68
N PHE A 194 -2.18 -11.46 -24.36
CA PHE A 194 -3.40 -11.32 -23.58
C PHE A 194 -3.16 -10.65 -22.22
N VAL A 195 -4.22 -10.08 -21.65
CA VAL A 195 -4.14 -9.25 -20.42
C VAL A 195 -4.93 -9.79 -19.23
N ASN A 196 -5.89 -10.68 -19.43
CA ASN A 196 -6.73 -11.21 -18.35
C ASN A 196 -6.11 -12.49 -17.77
N PRO A 197 -5.62 -12.50 -16.50
CA PRO A 197 -4.95 -13.67 -15.93
C PRO A 197 -5.91 -14.72 -15.35
N TYR A 198 -7.20 -14.41 -15.23
CA TYR A 198 -8.11 -15.11 -14.30
C TYR A 198 -8.85 -16.29 -14.93
N ASP A 199 -8.95 -16.38 -16.26
CA ASP A 199 -9.94 -17.22 -16.94
C ASP A 199 -11.33 -17.04 -16.28
N GLY A 200 -11.92 -18.13 -15.78
CA GLY A 200 -13.18 -18.15 -15.04
C GLY A 200 -13.04 -18.06 -13.52
N HIS A 201 -11.89 -17.67 -12.95
CA HIS A 201 -11.66 -17.66 -11.49
C HIS A 201 -11.91 -16.31 -10.81
N ASN A 202 -12.07 -15.21 -11.57
CA ASN A 202 -12.46 -13.93 -10.97
C ASN A 202 -13.90 -13.99 -10.43
N LEU A 203 -14.17 -13.30 -9.31
CA LEU A 203 -15.48 -13.34 -8.62
C LEU A 203 -16.54 -12.49 -9.32
N ALA A 204 -16.12 -11.42 -10.01
CA ALA A 204 -17.04 -10.44 -10.58
C ALA A 204 -17.30 -10.63 -12.09
N THR A 205 -16.28 -11.04 -12.85
CA THR A 205 -16.37 -11.19 -14.30
C THR A 205 -15.63 -12.42 -14.81
N SER A 206 -15.88 -12.85 -16.05
CA SER A 206 -15.12 -13.90 -16.76
C SER A 206 -15.01 -13.57 -18.24
N VAL A 207 -13.85 -13.75 -18.86
CA VAL A 207 -13.77 -13.75 -20.33
C VAL A 207 -14.55 -14.93 -20.90
N HIS A 208 -14.92 -14.87 -22.18
CA HIS A 208 -15.63 -15.96 -22.82
C HIS A 208 -14.79 -17.25 -22.82
N PRO A 209 -15.36 -18.43 -22.45
CA PRO A 209 -14.60 -19.67 -22.24
C PRO A 209 -13.82 -20.22 -23.45
N TYR A 210 -14.05 -19.70 -24.66
CA TYR A 210 -13.22 -19.99 -25.83
C TYR A 210 -11.80 -19.40 -25.68
N PHE A 211 -11.66 -18.28 -24.98
CA PHE A 211 -10.41 -17.55 -24.77
C PHE A 211 -9.75 -17.85 -23.41
N TYR A 212 -10.17 -18.92 -22.72
CA TYR A 212 -9.43 -19.36 -21.54
C TYR A 212 -8.03 -19.81 -21.93
N THR A 213 -7.06 -19.51 -21.08
CA THR A 213 -5.65 -19.83 -21.30
C THR A 213 -5.39 -21.32 -21.49
N GLU A 214 -6.29 -22.19 -21.00
CA GLU A 214 -6.28 -23.63 -21.26
C GLU A 214 -6.45 -23.99 -22.74
N LYS A 215 -7.27 -23.23 -23.46
CA LYS A 215 -7.48 -23.40 -24.90
C LYS A 215 -6.47 -22.60 -25.70
N LEU A 216 -6.22 -21.34 -25.32
CA LEU A 216 -5.31 -20.45 -26.04
C LEU A 216 -3.93 -21.07 -26.24
N ARG A 217 -3.37 -21.76 -25.22
CA ARG A 217 -2.07 -22.42 -25.31
C ARG A 217 -1.98 -23.54 -26.37
N ASN A 218 -3.12 -24.02 -26.88
CA ASN A 218 -3.18 -25.05 -27.93
C ASN A 218 -3.39 -24.42 -29.31
N PHE A 219 -3.60 -23.10 -29.38
CA PHE A 219 -3.86 -22.35 -30.61
C PHE A 219 -2.69 -21.45 -31.00
N THR A 220 -1.56 -21.49 -30.29
CA THR A 220 -0.39 -20.63 -30.55
C THR A 220 0.90 -21.33 -30.22
N ASP A 221 1.98 -20.94 -30.91
CA ASP A 221 3.35 -21.39 -30.58
C ASP A 221 3.91 -20.62 -29.37
N CYS A 222 3.46 -19.39 -29.12
CA CYS A 222 3.86 -18.58 -27.97
C CYS A 222 2.67 -17.80 -27.38
N LEU A 223 2.36 -18.04 -26.11
CA LEU A 223 1.33 -17.34 -25.33
C LEU A 223 1.97 -16.37 -24.34
N VAL A 224 1.75 -15.06 -24.53
CA VAL A 224 2.41 -14.00 -23.76
C VAL A 224 1.40 -13.24 -22.90
N TYR A 225 1.59 -13.29 -21.59
CA TYR A 225 0.80 -12.53 -20.62
C TYR A 225 1.41 -11.16 -20.35
N ILE A 226 0.60 -10.10 -20.49
CA ILE A 226 0.97 -8.73 -20.11
C ILE A 226 -0.02 -8.20 -19.06
N PRO A 227 0.41 -7.92 -17.82
CA PRO A 227 -0.46 -7.37 -16.79
C PRO A 227 -1.06 -6.01 -17.18
N TYR A 228 -2.38 -5.85 -17.00
CA TYR A 228 -3.08 -4.58 -17.25
C TYR A 228 -2.91 -3.53 -16.14
N TYR A 229 -2.26 -3.91 -15.04
CA TYR A 229 -2.07 -3.10 -13.86
C TYR A 229 -0.59 -2.73 -13.68
N CYS A 230 -0.36 -1.65 -12.94
CA CYS A 230 0.96 -1.23 -12.47
C CYS A 230 1.00 -1.30 -10.95
N SER A 231 2.20 -1.52 -10.39
CA SER A 231 2.46 -1.41 -8.96
C SER A 231 3.68 -0.52 -8.70
N GLY A 232 3.98 -0.19 -7.45
CA GLY A 232 5.23 0.48 -7.10
C GLY A 232 6.21 -0.45 -6.38
N GLY A 233 6.04 -1.75 -6.60
CA GLY A 233 6.98 -2.78 -6.14
C GLY A 233 6.37 -3.84 -5.23
N THR A 234 5.05 -3.88 -5.03
CA THR A 234 4.38 -4.97 -4.31
C THR A 234 3.06 -5.38 -4.94
N GLN A 235 2.60 -6.61 -4.67
CA GLN A 235 1.31 -7.12 -5.12
C GLN A 235 0.55 -7.80 -3.96
N ALA A 236 -0.78 -7.79 -4.00
CA ALA A 236 -1.59 -8.55 -3.04
C ALA A 236 -1.46 -10.06 -3.26
N GLU A 237 -1.46 -10.84 -2.18
CA GLU A 237 -1.22 -12.30 -2.19
C GLU A 237 -2.16 -13.08 -3.13
N GLN A 238 -3.40 -12.61 -3.26
CA GLN A 238 -4.40 -13.19 -4.18
C GLN A 238 -3.96 -13.18 -5.66
N PHE A 239 -2.96 -12.39 -6.03
CA PHE A 239 -2.40 -12.36 -7.38
C PHE A 239 -1.14 -13.21 -7.55
N TYR A 240 -0.68 -13.93 -6.52
CA TYR A 240 0.53 -14.74 -6.61
C TYR A 240 0.34 -15.97 -7.48
N GLU A 241 -0.88 -16.46 -7.54
CA GLU A 241 -1.25 -17.61 -8.36
C GLU A 241 -2.47 -17.25 -9.20
N GLN A 242 -2.31 -17.36 -10.51
CA GLN A 242 -3.40 -17.18 -11.47
C GLN A 242 -3.29 -18.25 -12.56
N PRO A 243 -4.42 -18.74 -13.10
CA PRO A 243 -4.45 -19.79 -14.12
C PRO A 243 -3.52 -19.49 -15.31
N ALA A 244 -3.48 -18.23 -15.74
CA ALA A 244 -2.64 -17.77 -16.84
C ALA A 244 -1.14 -18.02 -16.63
N TYR A 245 -0.62 -17.90 -15.40
CA TYR A 245 0.82 -17.96 -15.14
C TYR A 245 1.42 -19.34 -15.45
N TYR A 246 0.63 -20.38 -15.21
CA TYR A 246 1.04 -21.75 -15.48
C TYR A 246 0.99 -22.10 -16.96
N ARG A 247 0.16 -21.40 -17.75
CA ARG A 247 -0.11 -21.73 -19.15
C ARG A 247 0.57 -20.80 -20.16
N ALA A 248 0.92 -19.58 -19.78
CA ALA A 248 1.72 -18.68 -20.60
C ALA A 248 3.15 -19.21 -20.77
N ASP A 249 3.76 -18.92 -21.91
CA ASP A 249 5.16 -19.18 -22.21
C ASP A 249 6.05 -18.04 -21.70
N LYS A 250 5.51 -16.81 -21.76
CA LYS A 250 6.16 -15.59 -21.25
C LYS A 250 5.21 -14.75 -20.42
N ILE A 251 5.74 -14.15 -19.36
CA ILE A 251 5.03 -13.23 -18.48
C ILE A 251 5.85 -11.95 -18.39
N ILE A 252 5.30 -10.86 -18.91
CA ILE A 252 5.94 -9.55 -18.83
C ILE A 252 5.68 -8.95 -17.45
N VAL A 253 6.73 -8.48 -16.79
CA VAL A 253 6.61 -7.78 -15.49
C VAL A 253 7.35 -6.45 -15.51
N GLN A 254 6.86 -5.51 -14.70
CA GLN A 254 7.41 -4.15 -14.69
C GLN A 254 8.85 -4.08 -14.16
N SER A 255 9.27 -5.01 -13.30
CA SER A 255 10.60 -5.00 -12.70
C SER A 255 11.03 -6.38 -12.18
N PRO A 256 12.34 -6.62 -12.05
CA PRO A 256 12.85 -7.87 -11.48
C PRO A 256 12.38 -8.10 -10.04
N ARG A 257 12.08 -7.04 -9.28
CA ARG A 257 11.60 -7.15 -7.88
C ARG A 257 10.25 -7.85 -7.77
N LEU A 258 9.45 -7.86 -8.86
CA LEU A 258 8.16 -8.52 -8.83
C LEU A 258 8.25 -10.05 -8.93
N ILE A 259 9.43 -10.62 -9.22
CA ILE A 259 9.63 -12.07 -9.33
C ILE A 259 9.24 -12.82 -8.04
N GLU A 260 9.43 -12.17 -6.88
CA GLU A 260 9.11 -12.70 -5.56
C GLU A 260 7.59 -12.95 -5.36
N TYR A 261 6.75 -12.34 -6.19
CA TYR A 261 5.29 -12.50 -6.15
C TYR A 261 4.77 -13.63 -7.03
N PHE A 262 5.66 -14.36 -7.70
CA PHE A 262 5.31 -15.54 -8.47
C PHE A 262 5.91 -16.77 -7.81
N THR A 263 5.22 -17.90 -7.98
CA THR A 263 5.74 -19.19 -7.54
C THR A 263 7.02 -19.56 -8.30
N PRO A 264 8.01 -20.23 -7.67
CA PRO A 264 9.32 -20.49 -8.29
C PRO A 264 9.27 -21.18 -9.66
N ASN A 265 8.27 -22.01 -9.91
CA ASN A 265 8.06 -22.69 -11.18
C ASN A 265 7.64 -21.75 -12.32
N VAL A 266 7.20 -20.53 -12.02
CA VAL A 266 6.85 -19.50 -13.01
C VAL A 266 8.05 -18.61 -13.35
N HIS A 267 9.07 -18.53 -12.47
CA HIS A 267 10.22 -17.64 -12.62
C HIS A 267 10.93 -17.72 -13.99
N PRO A 268 11.16 -18.91 -14.59
CA PRO A 268 11.82 -19.00 -15.89
C PRO A 268 11.07 -18.33 -17.05
N LYS A 269 9.77 -18.06 -16.88
CA LYS A 269 8.89 -17.45 -17.88
C LYS A 269 8.86 -15.92 -17.79
N ILE A 270 9.43 -15.35 -16.72
CA ILE A 270 9.27 -13.93 -16.40
C ILE A 270 10.29 -13.10 -17.17
N ALA A 271 9.80 -12.08 -17.88
CA ALA A 271 10.59 -11.06 -18.54
C ALA A 271 10.35 -9.70 -17.90
N ALA A 272 11.33 -9.20 -17.16
CA ALA A 272 11.26 -7.92 -16.46
C ALA A 272 11.60 -6.75 -17.39
N LEU A 273 10.65 -6.37 -18.24
CA LEU A 273 10.85 -5.41 -19.33
C LEU A 273 10.16 -4.05 -19.12
N GLY A 274 9.47 -3.84 -17.99
CA GLY A 274 8.71 -2.62 -17.76
C GLY A 274 7.21 -2.83 -18.01
N SER A 275 6.46 -1.75 -18.18
CA SER A 275 5.01 -1.79 -18.42
C SER A 275 4.66 -0.94 -19.64
N PRO A 276 4.02 -1.53 -20.68
CA PRO A 276 3.47 -0.77 -21.82
C PRO A 276 2.53 0.37 -21.38
N LYS A 277 1.84 0.20 -20.25
CA LYS A 277 0.98 1.23 -19.66
C LYS A 277 1.76 2.51 -19.31
N PHE A 278 3.03 2.37 -18.92
CA PHE A 278 3.91 3.51 -18.69
C PHE A 278 4.40 4.14 -19.99
N ASP A 279 4.70 3.34 -21.02
CA ASP A 279 5.05 3.88 -22.35
C ASP A 279 3.98 4.83 -22.86
N LYS A 280 2.70 4.44 -22.70
CA LYS A 280 1.56 5.25 -23.14
C LYS A 280 1.58 6.65 -22.54
N VAL A 281 1.76 6.77 -21.22
CA VAL A 281 1.76 8.08 -20.54
C VAL A 281 3.07 8.85 -20.72
N LEU A 282 4.21 8.16 -20.83
CA LEU A 282 5.53 8.79 -21.02
C LEU A 282 5.69 9.37 -22.43
N ASN A 283 5.16 8.67 -23.44
CA ASN A 283 5.20 9.10 -24.83
C ASN A 283 4.01 9.97 -25.24
N TYR A 284 3.04 10.18 -24.33
CA TYR A 284 1.90 11.03 -24.61
C TYR A 284 2.37 12.46 -24.83
N LYS A 285 2.37 12.90 -26.10
CA LYS A 285 2.79 14.25 -26.46
C LYS A 285 1.92 15.24 -25.68
N GLN A 286 2.55 16.10 -24.88
CA GLN A 286 1.89 17.22 -24.18
C GLN A 286 1.42 18.32 -25.17
N GLU A 287 1.06 17.98 -26.40
CA GLU A 287 0.35 18.92 -27.23
C GLU A 287 -1.03 19.11 -26.63
N GLN A 288 -1.38 20.36 -26.37
CA GLN A 288 -2.73 20.81 -26.03
C GLN A 288 -3.70 20.56 -27.20
N SER A 289 -3.67 19.45 -27.92
CA SER A 289 -4.61 19.13 -29.01
C SER A 289 -5.44 17.89 -28.70
N GLN A 290 -5.06 17.07 -27.71
CA GLN A 290 -5.72 15.79 -27.42
C GLN A 290 -6.65 15.79 -26.19
N VAL A 291 -6.61 16.83 -25.34
CA VAL A 291 -7.58 16.98 -24.25
C VAL A 291 -8.88 17.60 -24.75
N TYR A 292 -10.03 17.03 -24.38
CA TYR A 292 -11.38 17.51 -24.71
C TYR A 292 -11.56 19.02 -24.45
N ASP A 293 -12.12 19.74 -25.43
CA ASP A 293 -12.34 21.19 -25.33
C ASP A 293 -13.24 21.59 -24.16
N GLU A 294 -14.20 20.72 -23.80
CA GLU A 294 -15.06 20.93 -22.63
C GLU A 294 -14.27 20.96 -21.33
N TRP A 295 -13.32 20.03 -21.15
CA TRP A 295 -12.47 19.99 -19.95
C TRP A 295 -11.62 21.25 -19.82
N ARG A 296 -11.14 21.80 -20.94
CA ARG A 296 -10.37 23.05 -20.95
C ARG A 296 -11.23 24.26 -20.60
N LYS A 297 -12.45 24.31 -21.12
CA LYS A 297 -13.43 25.35 -20.76
C LYS A 297 -13.74 25.31 -19.27
N ILE A 298 -13.92 24.11 -18.69
CA ILE A 298 -14.14 23.95 -17.25
C ILE A 298 -12.88 24.35 -16.48
N ALA A 299 -11.69 23.90 -16.87
CA ALA A 299 -10.43 24.23 -16.19
C ALA A 299 -10.16 25.74 -16.18
N GLY A 300 -10.35 26.44 -17.32
CA GLY A 300 -10.19 27.90 -17.40
C GLY A 300 -8.80 28.38 -16.99
N GLY A 301 -7.76 27.57 -17.21
CA GLY A 301 -6.37 27.86 -16.82
C GLY A 301 -6.01 27.50 -15.37
N ARG A 302 -6.95 26.97 -14.59
CA ARG A 302 -6.71 26.49 -13.22
C ARG A 302 -6.06 25.11 -13.22
N SER A 303 -5.30 24.81 -12.17
CA SER A 303 -4.74 23.48 -11.96
C SER A 303 -5.86 22.47 -11.78
N VAL A 304 -5.77 21.35 -12.52
CA VAL A 304 -6.75 20.26 -12.45
C VAL A 304 -6.16 19.14 -11.61
N ILE A 305 -6.89 18.70 -10.60
CA ILE A 305 -6.45 17.64 -9.70
C ILE A 305 -7.32 16.43 -9.93
N MET A 306 -6.69 15.28 -10.21
CA MET A 306 -7.44 14.04 -10.33
C MET A 306 -7.83 13.55 -8.94
N TYR A 307 -9.10 13.19 -8.76
CA TYR A 307 -9.56 12.38 -7.66
C TYR A 307 -10.00 11.01 -8.19
N ASN A 308 -9.28 9.97 -7.78
CA ASN A 308 -9.62 8.59 -8.12
C ASN A 308 -10.17 7.85 -6.90
N THR A 309 -11.34 7.22 -7.05
CA THR A 309 -11.93 6.35 -6.03
C THR A 309 -11.75 4.89 -6.40
N SER A 310 -11.24 4.08 -5.47
CA SER A 310 -10.98 2.66 -5.70
C SER A 310 -12.11 1.77 -5.19
N ILE A 311 -12.24 0.58 -5.78
CA ILE A 311 -13.15 -0.46 -5.27
C ILE A 311 -12.78 -0.87 -3.84
N SER A 312 -11.48 -0.98 -3.54
CA SER A 312 -10.98 -1.47 -2.26
C SER A 312 -11.46 -0.61 -1.09
N SER A 313 -11.50 0.72 -1.25
CA SER A 313 -11.98 1.57 -0.16
C SER A 313 -13.47 1.51 0.05
N VAL A 314 -14.28 1.47 -1.01
CA VAL A 314 -15.73 1.33 -0.85
C VAL A 314 -16.06 0.01 -0.13
N LEU A 315 -15.40 -1.09 -0.50
CA LEU A 315 -15.63 -2.39 0.16
C LEU A 315 -15.15 -2.44 1.62
N ARG A 316 -14.08 -1.71 1.94
CA ARG A 316 -13.45 -1.72 3.28
C ARG A 316 -14.10 -0.75 4.26
N TYR A 317 -14.45 0.46 3.79
CA TYR A 317 -14.90 1.57 4.63
C TYR A 317 -16.40 1.85 4.51
N ASP A 318 -17.10 1.19 3.58
CA ASP A 318 -18.55 1.22 3.49
C ASP A 318 -19.09 2.67 3.43
N MET A 319 -20.08 3.05 4.25
CA MET A 319 -20.63 4.39 4.31
C MET A 319 -19.58 5.48 4.59
N GLN A 320 -18.48 5.15 5.27
CA GLN A 320 -17.40 6.11 5.54
C GLN A 320 -16.69 6.55 4.25
N ALA A 321 -16.58 5.68 3.24
CA ALA A 321 -16.03 6.06 1.93
C ALA A 321 -16.94 7.09 1.23
N ILE A 322 -18.26 6.88 1.30
CA ILE A 322 -19.27 7.80 0.77
C ILE A 322 -19.16 9.18 1.43
N ILE A 323 -19.06 9.21 2.76
CA ILE A 323 -18.89 10.45 3.53
C ILE A 323 -17.59 11.17 3.16
N LYS A 324 -16.48 10.43 3.00
CA LYS A 324 -15.19 11.00 2.58
C LYS A 324 -15.27 11.61 1.18
N ILE A 325 -15.87 10.93 0.21
CA ILE A 325 -16.07 11.46 -1.15
C ILE A 325 -16.83 12.79 -1.10
N ARG A 326 -17.95 12.84 -0.36
CA ARG A 326 -18.75 14.06 -0.20
C ARG A 326 -17.96 15.20 0.43
N SER A 327 -17.16 14.91 1.45
CA SER A 327 -16.32 15.92 2.11
C SER A 327 -15.31 16.59 1.16
N ILE A 328 -14.79 15.82 0.18
CA ILE A 328 -13.85 16.34 -0.82
C ILE A 328 -14.60 17.23 -1.82
N PHE A 329 -15.81 16.84 -2.21
CA PHE A 329 -16.67 17.66 -3.05
C PHE A 329 -16.99 18.99 -2.38
N ASP A 330 -17.40 18.96 -1.12
CA ASP A 330 -17.70 20.17 -0.34
C ASP A 330 -16.47 21.05 -0.13
N LEU A 331 -15.29 20.46 0.06
CA LEU A 331 -14.03 21.20 0.13
C LEU A 331 -13.75 21.96 -1.17
N VAL A 332 -13.89 21.31 -2.33
CA VAL A 332 -13.57 21.91 -3.63
C VAL A 332 -14.64 22.90 -4.10
N LYS A 333 -15.93 22.69 -3.76
CA LYS A 333 -17.01 23.67 -4.05
C LYS A 333 -16.66 25.09 -3.55
N ASN A 334 -15.90 25.18 -2.47
CA ASN A 334 -15.49 26.43 -1.85
C ASN A 334 -14.16 26.99 -2.40
N MET A 335 -13.57 26.37 -3.43
CA MET A 335 -12.28 26.77 -3.99
C MET A 335 -12.43 27.26 -5.42
N ASN A 336 -11.96 28.48 -5.69
CA ASN A 336 -12.05 29.08 -7.01
C ASN A 336 -10.85 28.76 -7.92
N ASP A 337 -9.73 28.34 -7.35
CA ASP A 337 -8.43 28.32 -8.04
C ASP A 337 -8.00 26.93 -8.55
N VAL A 338 -8.81 25.89 -8.32
CA VAL A 338 -8.54 24.52 -8.77
C VAL A 338 -9.80 23.88 -9.34
N VAL A 339 -9.64 22.84 -10.14
CA VAL A 339 -10.75 22.00 -10.64
C VAL A 339 -10.50 20.55 -10.24
N LEU A 340 -11.52 19.88 -9.73
CA LEU A 340 -11.47 18.45 -9.47
C LEU A 340 -11.88 17.69 -10.74
N LEU A 341 -11.05 16.75 -11.19
CA LEU A 341 -11.45 15.73 -12.16
C LEU A 341 -11.72 14.45 -11.38
N TRP A 342 -12.98 14.08 -11.21
CA TRP A 342 -13.35 12.86 -10.50
C TRP A 342 -13.52 11.70 -11.48
N ARG A 343 -12.70 10.67 -11.29
CA ARG A 343 -12.73 9.42 -12.06
C ARG A 343 -12.91 8.23 -11.12
N PRO A 344 -14.14 7.77 -10.89
CA PRO A 344 -14.36 6.52 -10.16
C PRO A 344 -13.81 5.32 -10.94
N HIS A 345 -13.48 4.24 -10.24
CA HIS A 345 -13.11 3.00 -10.91
C HIS A 345 -14.26 2.51 -11.83
N PRO A 346 -14.01 2.12 -13.09
CA PRO A 346 -15.08 1.78 -14.05
C PRO A 346 -16.07 0.71 -13.54
N LEU A 347 -15.55 -0.29 -12.81
CA LEU A 347 -16.36 -1.38 -12.24
C LEU A 347 -16.98 -1.09 -10.87
N ILE A 348 -16.85 0.13 -10.33
CA ILE A 348 -17.27 0.43 -8.95
C ILE A 348 -18.77 0.14 -8.74
N LYS A 349 -19.63 0.51 -9.70
CA LYS A 349 -21.09 0.29 -9.61
C LYS A 349 -21.44 -1.20 -9.66
N SER A 350 -20.83 -1.96 -10.56
CA SER A 350 -21.05 -3.42 -10.66
C SER A 350 -20.60 -4.14 -9.39
N VAL A 351 -19.46 -3.73 -8.82
CA VAL A 351 -18.97 -4.29 -7.55
C VAL A 351 -19.86 -3.91 -6.38
N ILE A 352 -20.31 -2.65 -6.28
CA ILE A 352 -21.27 -2.23 -5.26
C ILE A 352 -22.56 -3.04 -5.38
N LYS A 353 -23.14 -3.16 -6.59
CA LYS A 353 -24.36 -3.93 -6.85
C LYS A 353 -24.23 -5.40 -6.42
N SER A 354 -23.07 -6.01 -6.63
CA SER A 354 -22.81 -7.42 -6.30
C SER A 354 -22.46 -7.67 -4.83
N MET A 355 -21.66 -6.78 -4.21
CA MET A 355 -21.02 -7.03 -2.92
C MET A 355 -21.48 -6.12 -1.77
N ARG A 356 -22.03 -4.93 -2.07
CA ARG A 356 -22.52 -3.91 -1.12
C ARG A 356 -23.78 -3.20 -1.65
N PRO A 357 -24.85 -3.92 -2.01
CA PRO A 357 -26.03 -3.33 -2.66
C PRO A 357 -26.67 -2.19 -1.85
N GLU A 358 -26.50 -2.19 -0.54
CA GLU A 358 -26.92 -1.14 0.40
C GLU A 358 -26.28 0.23 0.15
N LEU A 359 -25.12 0.31 -0.53
CA LEU A 359 -24.43 1.57 -0.85
C LEU A 359 -24.79 2.14 -2.22
N LEU A 360 -25.51 1.37 -3.05
CA LEU A 360 -25.71 1.72 -4.46
C LEU A 360 -26.48 3.02 -4.62
N LYS A 361 -27.47 3.26 -3.76
CA LYS A 361 -28.29 4.47 -3.79
C LYS A 361 -27.42 5.70 -3.48
N GLU A 362 -26.65 5.63 -2.40
CA GLU A 362 -25.81 6.71 -1.90
C GLU A 362 -24.69 7.04 -2.89
N PHE A 363 -24.10 6.03 -3.52
CA PHE A 363 -23.08 6.24 -4.55
C PHE A 363 -23.65 6.91 -5.81
N ASN A 364 -24.83 6.49 -6.27
CA ASN A 364 -25.49 7.14 -7.42
C ASN A 364 -25.91 8.57 -7.10
N GLU A 365 -26.37 8.85 -5.88
CA GLU A 365 -26.67 10.21 -5.43
C GLU A 365 -25.42 11.10 -5.41
N LEU A 366 -24.25 10.58 -5.00
CA LEU A 366 -22.97 11.31 -5.07
C LEU A 366 -22.57 11.62 -6.52
N GLU A 367 -22.72 10.66 -7.42
CA GLU A 367 -22.45 10.83 -8.85
C GLU A 367 -23.29 11.95 -9.44
N GLN A 368 -24.60 11.88 -9.22
CA GLN A 368 -25.54 12.86 -9.72
C GLN A 368 -25.29 14.24 -9.12
N GLU A 369 -24.99 14.33 -7.81
CA GLU A 369 -24.64 15.58 -7.14
C GLU A 369 -23.41 16.24 -7.79
N PHE A 370 -22.37 15.46 -8.11
CA PHE A 370 -21.15 15.95 -8.71
C PHE A 370 -21.38 16.56 -10.09
N ILE A 371 -22.16 15.86 -10.91
CA ILE A 371 -22.48 16.25 -12.29
C ILE A 371 -23.42 17.46 -12.29
N ASP A 372 -24.56 17.39 -11.58
CA ASP A 372 -25.59 18.44 -11.60
C ASP A 372 -25.12 19.74 -10.96
N SER A 373 -24.34 19.65 -9.88
CA SER A 373 -23.78 20.83 -9.21
C SER A 373 -22.53 21.38 -9.92
N LYS A 374 -22.09 20.76 -11.01
CA LYS A 374 -20.90 21.15 -11.80
C LYS A 374 -19.66 21.35 -10.91
N ILE A 375 -19.45 20.43 -9.98
CA ILE A 375 -18.36 20.51 -8.99
C ILE A 375 -16.99 20.47 -9.70
N GLY A 376 -16.93 19.71 -10.80
CA GLY A 376 -15.71 19.57 -11.59
C GLY A 376 -15.95 18.78 -12.86
N ILE A 377 -14.92 18.08 -13.33
CA ILE A 377 -14.97 17.24 -14.53
C ILE A 377 -15.28 15.81 -14.08
N TYR A 378 -16.38 15.24 -14.56
CA TYR A 378 -16.67 13.83 -14.39
C TYR A 378 -16.04 13.08 -15.57
N ASP A 379 -15.18 12.13 -15.28
CA ASP A 379 -14.47 11.37 -16.30
C ASP A 379 -14.92 9.92 -16.32
N ASP A 380 -15.71 9.58 -17.33
CA ASP A 380 -16.24 8.25 -17.64
C ASP A 380 -15.62 7.66 -18.92
N THR A 381 -14.55 8.27 -19.44
CA THR A 381 -13.89 7.83 -20.67
C THR A 381 -13.16 6.50 -20.49
N SER A 382 -13.08 5.66 -21.52
CA SER A 382 -12.37 4.37 -21.43
C SER A 382 -10.85 4.54 -21.26
N ASP A 383 -10.24 5.51 -21.95
CA ASP A 383 -8.80 5.79 -21.87
C ASP A 383 -8.47 6.85 -20.81
N ILE A 384 -7.75 6.44 -19.78
CA ILE A 384 -7.33 7.30 -18.67
C ILE A 384 -6.18 8.25 -19.02
N THR A 385 -5.48 8.02 -20.14
CA THR A 385 -4.25 8.72 -20.51
C THR A 385 -4.47 10.23 -20.61
N ALA A 386 -5.59 10.66 -21.19
CA ALA A 386 -5.94 12.07 -21.28
C ALA A 386 -6.10 12.73 -19.89
N SER A 387 -6.74 12.04 -18.95
CA SER A 387 -6.94 12.51 -17.57
C SER A 387 -5.62 12.60 -16.82
N VAL A 388 -4.76 11.58 -16.94
CA VAL A 388 -3.42 11.58 -16.36
C VAL A 388 -2.60 12.73 -16.94
N ALA A 389 -2.62 12.95 -18.25
CA ALA A 389 -1.87 14.01 -18.91
C ALA A 389 -2.37 15.40 -18.49
N PHE A 390 -3.69 15.60 -18.44
CA PHE A 390 -4.33 16.88 -18.15
C PHE A 390 -4.20 17.32 -16.69
N CYS A 391 -4.24 16.38 -15.74
CA CYS A 391 -4.19 16.72 -14.32
C CYS A 391 -2.77 17.06 -13.85
N SER A 392 -2.63 18.07 -12.99
CA SER A 392 -1.37 18.48 -12.37
C SER A 392 -0.95 17.59 -11.19
N ALA A 393 -1.90 16.90 -10.56
CA ALA A 393 -1.67 16.09 -9.37
C ALA A 393 -2.73 14.98 -9.20
N TYR A 394 -2.43 14.03 -8.32
CA TYR A 394 -3.32 12.91 -7.95
C TYR A 394 -3.74 12.99 -6.48
N ILE A 395 -5.03 12.81 -6.23
CA ILE A 395 -5.64 12.49 -4.94
C ILE A 395 -6.32 11.12 -5.08
N GLY A 396 -6.07 10.22 -4.13
CA GLY A 396 -6.72 8.92 -4.14
C GLY A 396 -6.07 7.96 -3.18
N GLU A 397 -5.83 6.73 -3.62
CA GLU A 397 -5.51 5.62 -2.74
C GLU A 397 -4.32 4.80 -3.26
N GLU A 398 -3.61 4.16 -2.34
CA GLU A 398 -2.41 3.39 -2.66
C GLU A 398 -2.68 2.05 -3.35
N THR A 399 -3.93 1.59 -3.35
CA THR A 399 -4.36 0.31 -3.93
C THR A 399 -4.74 0.45 -5.42
N SER A 400 -4.85 1.66 -5.94
CA SER A 400 -5.20 1.90 -7.33
C SER A 400 -3.97 1.91 -8.22
N SER A 401 -3.99 1.17 -9.33
CA SER A 401 -2.88 1.18 -10.31
C SER A 401 -2.65 2.55 -10.94
N VAL A 402 -3.68 3.41 -10.94
CA VAL A 402 -3.65 4.78 -11.50
C VAL A 402 -2.62 5.67 -10.80
N VAL A 403 -2.41 5.47 -9.50
CA VAL A 403 -1.44 6.26 -8.71
C VAL A 403 -0.04 6.21 -9.32
N HIS A 404 0.31 5.06 -9.93
CA HIS A 404 1.62 4.85 -10.53
C HIS A 404 1.79 5.62 -11.84
N LEU A 405 0.71 5.90 -12.58
CA LEU A 405 0.75 6.70 -13.81
C LEU A 405 1.11 8.17 -13.53
N PHE A 406 0.74 8.70 -12.36
CA PHE A 406 1.17 10.02 -11.93
C PHE A 406 2.62 10.02 -11.44
N GLY A 407 3.01 8.97 -10.72
CA GLY A 407 4.34 8.84 -10.16
C GLY A 407 5.44 8.80 -11.22
N VAL A 408 5.21 8.05 -12.31
CA VAL A 408 6.16 7.99 -13.43
C VAL A 408 6.37 9.33 -14.14
N LEU A 409 5.37 10.20 -14.12
CA LEU A 409 5.44 11.56 -14.69
C LEU A 409 6.01 12.59 -13.71
N GLY A 410 6.34 12.19 -12.48
CA GLY A 410 6.80 13.09 -11.43
C GLY A 410 5.70 14.00 -10.87
N LYS A 411 4.43 13.70 -11.11
CA LYS A 411 3.31 14.51 -10.63
C LYS A 411 3.07 14.25 -9.13
N PRO A 412 2.78 15.28 -8.33
CA PRO A 412 2.51 15.11 -6.90
C PRO A 412 1.36 14.14 -6.62
N ILE A 413 1.58 13.24 -5.67
CA ILE A 413 0.62 12.22 -5.23
C ILE A 413 0.22 12.48 -3.77
N PHE A 414 -1.08 12.54 -3.51
CA PHE A 414 -1.65 12.62 -2.17
C PHE A 414 -2.55 11.41 -1.89
N LEU A 415 -2.13 10.60 -0.92
CA LEU A 415 -2.84 9.41 -0.49
C LEU A 415 -3.82 9.77 0.63
N LEU A 416 -5.09 9.50 0.41
CA LEU A 416 -6.17 9.75 1.37
C LEU A 416 -6.10 8.80 2.56
N ASN A 417 -6.61 9.29 3.69
CA ASN A 417 -6.93 8.47 4.85
C ASN A 417 -8.45 8.51 5.05
N MET A 418 -9.13 7.41 4.73
CA MET A 418 -10.59 7.31 4.79
C MET A 418 -11.16 7.54 6.20
N ASN A 419 -10.32 7.46 7.25
CA ASN A 419 -10.75 7.77 8.61
C ASN A 419 -10.82 9.27 8.92
N ILE A 420 -10.18 10.12 8.11
CA ILE A 420 -10.17 11.57 8.27
C ILE A 420 -11.23 12.14 7.33
N ILE A 421 -12.38 12.59 7.86
CA ILE A 421 -13.47 13.13 7.02
C ILE A 421 -13.25 14.62 6.71
N GLY A 422 -12.40 15.30 7.47
CA GLY A 422 -12.10 16.72 7.32
C GLY A 422 -11.95 17.36 8.70
N GLN A 423 -11.16 18.43 8.78
CA GLN A 423 -10.98 19.22 10.00
C GLN A 423 -11.66 20.57 9.83
N THR A 424 -12.41 21.01 10.85
CA THR A 424 -12.83 22.41 10.90
C THR A 424 -11.60 23.32 11.11
N GLU A 425 -11.71 24.60 10.76
CA GLU A 425 -10.61 25.55 11.04
C GLU A 425 -10.26 25.58 12.53
N ASP A 426 -11.26 25.51 13.42
CA ASP A 426 -11.04 25.46 14.88
C ASP A 426 -10.24 24.22 15.31
N GLU A 427 -10.54 23.05 14.75
CA GLU A 427 -9.85 21.80 15.10
C GLU A 427 -8.38 21.81 14.70
N LYS A 428 -8.01 22.54 13.64
CA LYS A 428 -6.61 22.73 13.22
C LYS A 428 -5.80 23.52 14.25
N LEU A 429 -6.46 24.44 14.96
CA LEU A 429 -5.81 25.33 15.92
C LEU A 429 -5.60 24.68 17.28
N HIS A 430 -6.27 23.56 17.59
CA HIS A 430 -6.10 22.88 18.87
C HIS A 430 -4.72 22.22 19.01
N LEU A 431 -4.01 22.60 20.08
CA LEU A 431 -2.79 21.97 20.54
C LEU A 431 -3.08 20.94 21.62
N HIS A 432 -2.34 19.84 21.56
CA HIS A 432 -2.13 18.96 22.70
C HIS A 432 -0.67 19.00 23.11
N PHE A 433 -0.39 18.56 24.34
CA PHE A 433 0.94 18.43 24.91
C PHE A 433 0.94 17.33 25.99
N TYR A 434 2.13 16.90 26.39
CA TYR A 434 2.30 15.71 27.24
C TYR A 434 2.63 16.01 28.70
N ASP A 435 2.99 17.26 29.02
CA ASP A 435 3.20 17.75 30.39
C ASP A 435 3.26 19.28 30.38
N ALA A 436 3.07 19.90 31.55
CA ALA A 436 3.23 21.35 31.74
C ALA A 436 4.00 21.65 33.03
N ALA A 437 4.79 22.73 33.01
CA ALA A 437 5.51 23.25 34.17
C ALA A 437 5.02 24.66 34.49
N GLU A 438 4.84 24.95 35.78
CA GLU A 438 4.51 26.29 36.23
C GLU A 438 5.79 27.13 36.35
N VAL A 439 5.78 28.30 35.70
CA VAL A 439 6.82 29.33 35.77
C VAL A 439 6.13 30.69 35.73
N ASN A 440 6.37 31.53 36.73
CA ASN A 440 5.82 32.90 36.80
C ASN A 440 4.29 32.97 36.58
N ASP A 441 3.52 32.13 37.29
CA ASP A 441 2.05 32.00 37.21
C ASP A 441 1.48 31.56 35.84
N GLU A 442 2.34 31.12 34.92
CA GLU A 442 1.96 30.57 33.63
C GLU A 442 2.30 29.09 33.53
N LEU A 443 1.50 28.35 32.76
CA LEU A 443 1.80 26.96 32.41
C LEU A 443 2.57 26.95 31.10
N TRP A 444 3.82 26.49 31.16
CA TRP A 444 4.71 26.32 30.03
C TRP A 444 4.70 24.87 29.55
N PHE A 445 4.67 24.67 28.23
CA PHE A 445 4.63 23.34 27.62
C PHE A 445 5.17 23.34 26.19
N PRO A 446 5.87 22.28 25.76
CA PRO A 446 6.18 22.07 24.36
C PRO A 446 4.95 21.52 23.62
N SER A 447 4.82 21.84 22.33
CA SER A 447 3.81 21.21 21.47
C SER A 447 3.95 19.68 21.47
N GLY A 448 2.82 18.97 21.40
CA GLY A 448 2.80 17.54 21.15
C GLY A 448 3.23 17.15 19.74
N ARG A 449 3.29 18.10 18.79
CA ARG A 449 3.48 17.87 17.34
C ARG A 449 4.83 18.38 16.80
N ASN A 450 5.53 19.22 17.56
CA ASN A 450 6.81 19.84 17.17
C ASN A 450 7.60 20.31 18.41
N ASN A 451 8.74 20.96 18.21
CA ASN A 451 9.58 21.49 19.30
C ASN A 451 9.34 22.99 19.62
N VAL A 452 8.17 23.54 19.26
CA VAL A 452 7.80 24.91 19.65
C VAL A 452 7.33 24.92 21.10
N LEU A 453 7.80 25.93 21.84
CA LEU A 453 7.47 26.17 23.24
C LEU A 453 6.39 27.24 23.35
N TYR A 454 5.38 26.95 24.16
CA TYR A 454 4.24 27.82 24.41
C TYR A 454 4.05 28.06 25.91
N SER A 455 3.30 29.11 26.25
CA SER A 455 2.74 29.28 27.58
C SER A 455 1.25 29.62 27.52
N ILE A 456 0.54 29.34 28.61
CA ILE A 456 -0.85 29.75 28.80
C ILE A 456 -1.05 30.26 30.22
N LYS A 457 -1.72 31.41 30.34
CA LYS A 457 -2.16 31.91 31.64
C LYS A 457 -3.31 31.04 32.15
N LYS A 458 -3.28 30.69 33.44
CA LYS A 458 -4.36 29.89 34.06
C LYS A 458 -5.71 30.57 33.84
N GLY A 459 -6.68 29.84 33.29
CA GLY A 459 -8.02 30.33 33.00
C GLY A 459 -8.20 31.15 31.71
N SER A 460 -7.14 31.41 30.95
CA SER A 460 -7.18 32.02 29.60
C SER A 460 -7.31 30.94 28.52
N ASN A 461 -8.01 31.20 27.41
CA ASN A 461 -8.00 30.27 26.27
C ASN A 461 -6.89 30.60 25.24
N GLU A 462 -6.17 31.70 25.43
CA GLU A 462 -5.14 32.15 24.50
C GLU A 462 -3.79 31.52 24.85
N VAL A 463 -3.26 30.70 23.93
CA VAL A 463 -1.91 30.15 24.01
C VAL A 463 -0.93 31.14 23.39
N MET A 464 0.13 31.48 24.13
CA MET A 464 1.18 32.37 23.67
C MET A 464 2.36 31.57 23.12
N LEU A 465 2.75 31.83 21.87
CA LEU A 465 4.00 31.32 21.31
C LEU A 465 5.17 32.00 22.01
N GLN A 466 6.07 31.21 22.60
CA GLN A 466 7.22 31.72 23.34
C GLN A 466 8.51 31.64 22.53
N SER A 467 8.78 30.48 21.93
CA SER A 467 9.95 30.31 21.07
C SER A 467 9.84 29.06 20.21
N PHE A 468 10.38 29.14 19.00
CA PHE A 468 10.78 27.95 18.25
C PHE A 468 12.00 27.30 18.93
N GLY A 469 12.02 25.97 19.00
CA GLY A 469 13.17 25.24 19.52
C GLY A 469 14.40 25.33 18.60
N PRO A 470 15.59 24.92 19.07
CA PRO A 470 16.81 24.90 18.26
C PRO A 470 16.64 23.94 17.08
N ASN A 471 16.59 24.50 15.86
CA ASN A 471 16.16 23.84 14.61
C ASN A 471 14.73 23.31 14.68
N TYR A 472 13.84 23.79 13.83
CA TYR A 472 12.44 23.34 13.85
C TYR A 472 12.34 21.85 13.49
N VAL A 473 11.64 21.07 14.33
CA VAL A 473 11.39 19.64 14.12
C VAL A 473 9.89 19.37 14.26
N LYS A 474 9.24 18.88 13.19
CA LYS A 474 7.83 18.47 13.18
C LYS A 474 7.71 16.94 13.35
N LYS A 475 7.65 16.49 14.60
CA LYS A 475 7.49 15.07 15.00
C LYS A 475 6.63 14.97 16.26
N ASN A 476 5.79 13.95 16.33
CA ASN A 476 4.96 13.73 17.52
C ASN A 476 5.80 13.35 18.75
N ARG A 477 5.38 13.85 19.91
CA ARG A 477 5.91 13.49 21.24
C ARG A 477 7.43 13.61 21.32
N LEU A 478 7.99 14.73 20.87
CA LEU A 478 9.44 14.99 21.00
C LEU A 478 9.87 14.98 22.47
N PHE A 479 9.06 15.58 23.34
CA PHE A 479 9.29 15.65 24.77
C PHE A 479 8.09 15.08 25.52
N ASN A 480 8.33 14.32 26.59
CA ASN A 480 7.27 13.72 27.40
C ASN A 480 7.10 14.37 28.78
N LYS A 481 8.11 15.10 29.25
CA LYS A 481 8.11 15.74 30.56
C LYS A 481 8.74 17.13 30.46
N ILE A 482 8.23 18.08 31.24
CA ILE A 482 8.84 19.40 31.42
C ILE A 482 9.03 19.67 32.91
N LEU A 483 10.22 20.15 33.26
CA LEU A 483 10.60 20.47 34.63
C LEU A 483 11.01 21.94 34.70
N SER A 484 10.66 22.65 35.77
CA SER A 484 11.10 24.02 36.01
C SER A 484 12.04 24.13 37.21
N MET A 485 13.05 25.00 37.09
CA MET A 485 13.97 25.40 38.17
C MET A 485 14.31 26.88 38.02
N GLY A 486 13.77 27.72 38.90
CA GLY A 486 13.83 29.17 38.73
C GLY A 486 13.24 29.59 37.37
N ASP A 487 13.95 30.46 36.65
CA ASP A 487 13.55 30.93 35.30
C ASP A 487 13.93 29.97 34.16
N SER A 488 14.19 28.70 34.44
CA SER A 488 14.58 27.74 33.41
C SER A 488 13.62 26.56 33.35
N VAL A 489 13.28 26.15 32.13
CA VAL A 489 12.54 24.92 31.85
C VAL A 489 13.43 23.91 31.14
N PHE A 490 13.28 22.64 31.50
CA PHE A 490 14.01 21.51 30.94
C PHE A 490 13.03 20.54 30.28
N LEU A 491 13.24 20.28 29.00
CA LEU A 491 12.42 19.39 28.18
C LEU A 491 13.08 18.01 28.10
N ILE A 492 12.41 17.00 28.65
CA ILE A 492 12.93 15.64 28.74
C ILE A 492 12.63 14.88 27.43
N PRO A 493 13.64 14.40 26.70
CA PRO A 493 13.46 13.89 25.34
C PRO A 493 12.82 12.50 25.32
N TYR A 494 11.72 12.36 24.58
CA TYR A 494 11.11 11.06 24.30
C TYR A 494 11.47 10.61 22.88
N ASN A 495 11.08 11.39 21.86
CA ASN A 495 11.43 11.13 20.45
C ASN A 495 12.49 12.11 19.89
N HIS A 496 13.12 12.89 20.76
CA HIS A 496 14.24 13.79 20.48
C HIS A 496 15.57 13.18 20.95
N ASN A 497 16.72 13.65 20.45
CA ASN A 497 18.05 13.10 20.75
C ASN A 497 18.84 13.90 21.80
N ALA A 498 18.25 14.95 22.36
CA ALA A 498 18.92 15.88 23.26
C ALA A 498 17.95 16.41 24.32
N ILE A 499 18.46 16.62 25.54
CA ILE A 499 17.77 17.43 26.55
C ILE A 499 17.86 18.90 26.14
N CYS A 500 16.74 19.60 26.21
CA CYS A 500 16.67 21.02 25.85
C CYS A 500 16.35 21.87 27.09
N GLU A 501 17.15 22.90 27.31
CA GLU A 501 16.99 23.89 28.37
C GLU A 501 16.60 25.21 27.72
N TYR A 502 15.58 25.88 28.26
CA TYR A 502 15.19 27.22 27.86
C TYR A 502 15.08 28.10 29.08
N ASN A 503 15.75 29.26 29.06
CA ASN A 503 15.63 30.25 30.10
C ASN A 503 14.55 31.28 29.71
N THR A 504 13.48 31.36 30.50
CA THR A 504 12.28 32.15 30.20
C THR A 504 12.54 33.65 30.26
N HIS A 505 13.52 34.10 31.05
CA HIS A 505 13.89 35.52 31.15
C HIS A 505 14.82 35.97 30.01
N THR A 506 15.93 35.28 29.81
CA THR A 506 16.95 35.63 28.80
C THR A 506 16.59 35.17 27.39
N LYS A 507 15.58 34.30 27.25
CA LYS A 507 15.12 33.70 25.98
C LYS A 507 16.19 32.88 25.26
N VAL A 508 17.12 32.30 26.01
CA VAL A 508 18.23 31.51 25.47
C VAL A 508 17.91 30.02 25.54
N TRP A 509 18.09 29.34 24.40
CA TRP A 509 18.10 27.87 24.33
C TRP A 509 19.48 27.30 24.54
N ARG A 510 19.52 26.12 25.15
CA ARG A 510 20.67 25.23 25.19
C ARG A 510 20.21 23.79 24.94
N SER A 511 21.04 23.01 24.28
CA SER A 511 20.75 21.62 23.98
C SER A 511 21.98 20.77 24.21
N THR A 512 21.80 19.64 24.88
CA THR A 512 22.87 18.69 25.19
C THR A 512 22.46 17.33 24.65
N ALA A 513 23.22 16.82 23.68
CA ALA A 513 22.96 15.53 23.05
C ALA A 513 23.05 14.39 24.07
N ILE A 514 22.16 13.41 23.93
CA ILE A 514 22.18 12.16 24.68
C ILE A 514 22.97 11.14 23.86
N ASN A 515 23.93 10.47 24.49
CA ASN A 515 24.74 9.45 23.85
C ASN A 515 23.82 8.33 23.33
N ASN A 516 24.03 7.86 22.10
CA ASN A 516 23.26 6.73 21.52
C ASN A 516 21.73 6.85 21.67
N ALA A 517 21.19 8.07 21.59
CA ALA A 517 19.75 8.28 21.71
C ALA A 517 18.96 7.42 20.71
N LEU A 518 17.88 6.81 21.20
CA LEU A 518 16.95 6.04 20.39
C LEU A 518 16.13 6.96 19.49
N SER A 519 15.70 6.44 18.34
CA SER A 519 14.77 7.15 17.45
C SER A 519 13.34 7.27 18.03
N TYR A 520 13.03 6.45 19.04
CA TYR A 520 11.71 6.37 19.68
C TYR A 520 11.82 6.03 21.17
N ALA A 521 11.06 6.73 22.01
CA ALA A 521 10.84 6.44 23.43
C ALA A 521 12.11 6.37 24.31
N ASN A 522 12.92 7.42 24.33
CA ASN A 522 14.09 7.53 25.19
C ASN A 522 13.70 7.58 26.69
N PHE A 523 13.15 8.70 27.15
CA PHE A 523 12.83 8.95 28.56
C PHE A 523 11.35 9.28 28.75
N SER A 524 10.69 8.59 29.70
CA SER A 524 9.28 8.80 30.02
C SER A 524 9.06 9.89 31.06
N SER A 525 10.02 10.11 31.95
CA SER A 525 9.86 11.03 33.08
C SER A 525 11.18 11.68 33.46
N GLY A 526 11.13 12.57 34.44
CA GLY A 526 12.30 13.19 35.05
C GLY A 526 11.97 13.89 36.35
N CYS A 527 12.99 14.18 37.14
CA CYS A 527 12.87 14.97 38.36
C CYS A 527 14.11 15.84 38.59
N ILE A 528 13.96 16.86 39.43
CA ILE A 528 15.07 17.72 39.86
C ILE A 528 15.43 17.37 41.30
N TYR A 529 16.73 17.29 41.58
CA TYR A 529 17.27 17.27 42.94
C TYR A 529 18.52 18.15 43.00
N ARG A 530 18.49 19.17 43.86
CA ARG A 530 19.49 20.25 43.90
C ARG A 530 19.63 20.90 42.51
N ASP A 531 20.85 21.03 41.98
CA ASP A 531 21.14 21.66 40.67
C ASP A 531 21.18 20.64 39.51
N THR A 532 20.49 19.52 39.64
CA THR A 532 20.62 18.38 38.73
C THR A 532 19.26 17.87 38.25
N VAL A 533 19.17 17.58 36.95
CA VAL A 533 18.00 16.94 36.33
C VAL A 533 18.31 15.46 36.13
N TYR A 534 17.44 14.58 36.64
CA TYR A 534 17.51 13.14 36.38
C TYR A 534 16.44 12.76 35.37
N MET A 535 16.86 12.17 34.24
CA MET A 535 16.00 11.63 33.19
C MET A 535 15.78 10.15 33.41
N ILE A 536 14.50 9.73 33.47
CA ILE A 536 14.10 8.36 33.79
C ILE A 536 13.75 7.62 32.49
N PRO A 537 14.36 6.44 32.24
CA PRO A 537 14.22 5.77 30.96
C PRO A 537 12.82 5.23 30.70
N ALA A 538 12.35 5.41 29.46
CA ALA A 538 11.26 4.65 28.88
C ALA A 538 11.81 3.38 28.23
N LYS A 539 12.50 3.47 27.09
CA LYS A 539 13.19 2.33 26.47
C LYS A 539 14.71 2.48 26.45
N TYR A 540 15.21 3.67 26.80
CA TYR A 540 16.64 3.91 26.93
C TYR A 540 17.22 3.07 28.09
N ASP A 541 18.49 2.69 28.00
CA ASP A 541 19.06 1.71 28.94
C ASP A 541 19.46 2.32 30.29
N CYS A 542 19.70 3.63 30.34
CA CYS A 542 20.23 4.30 31.53
C CYS A 542 19.28 5.35 32.14
N ILE A 543 19.41 5.58 33.45
CA ILE A 543 19.10 6.90 34.03
C ILE A 543 20.20 7.87 33.61
N VAL A 544 19.80 9.08 33.21
CA VAL A 544 20.77 10.12 32.83
C VAL A 544 20.68 11.29 33.79
N GLU A 545 21.80 11.59 34.41
CA GLU A 545 22.00 12.75 35.28
C GLU A 545 22.57 13.90 34.46
N TYR A 546 21.84 15.00 34.37
CA TYR A 546 22.25 16.23 33.70
C TYR A 546 22.56 17.31 34.74
N ASP A 547 23.83 17.69 34.82
CA ASP A 547 24.29 18.78 35.68
C ASP A 547 23.99 20.13 35.02
N THR A 548 23.16 20.96 35.66
CA THR A 548 22.65 22.19 35.03
C THR A 548 23.70 23.30 34.89
N LYS A 549 24.81 23.21 35.63
CA LYS A 549 25.90 24.21 35.62
C LYS A 549 26.92 23.91 34.53
N SER A 550 27.43 22.69 34.51
CA SER A 550 28.44 22.19 33.56
C SER A 550 27.84 21.67 32.25
N ARG A 551 26.55 21.33 32.25
CA ARG A 551 25.80 20.79 31.11
C ARG A 551 26.36 19.46 30.61
N GLN A 552 26.84 18.64 31.54
CA GLN A 552 27.37 17.32 31.27
C GLN A 552 26.36 16.25 31.69
N CYS A 553 26.30 15.18 30.90
CA CYS A 553 25.46 14.01 31.16
C CYS A 553 26.29 12.86 31.76
N ARG A 554 25.81 12.26 32.85
CA ARG A 554 26.32 11.00 33.42
C ARG A 554 25.27 9.91 33.29
N TYR A 555 25.69 8.68 33.03
CA TYR A 555 24.81 7.58 32.63
C TYR A 555 24.91 6.43 33.66
N TYR A 556 23.76 5.96 34.14
CA TYR A 556 23.66 4.87 35.11
C TYR A 556 22.77 3.75 34.58
N GLU A 557 23.36 2.58 34.35
CA GLU A 557 22.70 1.48 33.63
C GLU A 557 21.56 0.83 34.43
N MET A 558 20.41 0.65 33.77
CA MET A 558 19.18 0.11 34.35
C MET A 558 18.70 -1.17 33.68
N ARG A 559 18.83 -1.31 32.36
CA ARG A 559 18.19 -2.40 31.62
C ARG A 559 18.72 -3.76 32.06
N SER A 560 20.04 -3.89 32.20
CA SER A 560 20.65 -5.14 32.65
C SER A 560 20.13 -5.56 34.03
N LYS A 561 19.96 -4.61 34.96
CA LYS A 561 19.47 -4.87 36.31
C LYS A 561 18.01 -5.30 36.34
N LEU A 562 17.17 -4.69 35.49
CA LEU A 562 15.76 -5.08 35.39
C LEU A 562 15.58 -6.47 34.76
N LYS A 563 16.43 -6.82 33.79
CA LYS A 563 16.39 -8.10 33.08
C LYS A 563 16.59 -9.30 34.00
N GLU A 564 17.27 -9.13 35.14
CA GLU A 564 17.41 -10.16 36.17
C GLU A 564 16.07 -10.61 36.77
N TYR A 565 15.03 -9.77 36.64
CA TYR A 565 13.69 -10.03 37.16
C TYR A 565 12.66 -10.26 36.03
N GLU A 566 13.08 -10.24 34.76
CA GLU A 566 12.22 -10.56 33.62
C GLU A 566 12.25 -12.09 33.44
N ASP A 567 11.11 -12.78 33.65
CA ASP A 567 11.03 -14.21 33.38
C ASP A 567 11.26 -14.49 31.89
N LEU A 568 12.25 -15.33 31.57
CA LEU A 568 12.69 -15.67 30.20
C LEU A 568 11.62 -16.36 29.33
N GLN A 569 10.45 -16.71 29.90
CA GLN A 569 9.34 -17.37 29.19
C GLN A 569 8.17 -16.45 28.83
N VAL A 570 8.21 -15.15 29.12
CA VAL A 570 7.03 -14.29 29.01
C VAL A 570 6.84 -13.67 27.61
N ASP A 571 5.55 -13.58 27.23
CA ASP A 571 4.95 -12.86 26.09
C ASP A 571 5.90 -11.91 25.33
N PRO A 572 6.25 -12.19 24.06
CA PRO A 572 7.07 -11.33 23.21
C PRO A 572 6.61 -9.86 23.15
N LYS A 573 5.34 -9.58 23.52
CA LYS A 573 4.81 -8.23 23.60
C LYS A 573 5.38 -7.40 24.76
N LEU A 574 5.95 -7.98 25.81
CA LEU A 574 6.53 -7.20 26.93
C LEU A 574 7.78 -6.44 26.53
N ASP A 575 8.55 -6.95 25.57
CA ASP A 575 9.76 -6.26 25.11
C ASP A 575 9.45 -4.91 24.46
N ASN A 576 8.21 -4.72 24.01
CA ASN A 576 7.74 -3.45 23.47
C ASN A 576 7.29 -2.43 24.52
N ASP A 577 7.06 -2.82 25.78
CA ASP A 577 6.64 -1.90 26.85
C ASP A 577 7.82 -1.03 27.33
N PRO A 578 7.62 0.16 27.90
CA PRO A 578 8.71 0.89 28.54
C PRO A 578 9.22 0.14 29.79
N LEU A 579 10.41 0.47 30.29
CA LEU A 579 10.94 0.08 31.60
C LEU A 579 10.14 0.80 32.69
N PHE A 580 10.03 2.12 32.57
CA PHE A 580 9.29 2.97 33.50
C PHE A 580 8.42 3.97 32.73
N PHE A 581 7.33 4.40 33.36
CA PHE A 581 6.47 5.43 32.80
C PHE A 581 6.04 6.48 33.83
N ASN A 582 4.75 6.62 34.12
CA ASN A 582 4.25 7.55 35.14
C ASN A 582 4.53 7.06 36.58
N GLY A 583 5.14 5.88 36.73
CA GLY A 583 5.49 5.25 37.99
C GLY A 583 6.71 5.84 38.68
N VAL A 584 6.87 7.15 38.77
CA VAL A 584 8.08 7.79 39.31
C VAL A 584 7.74 8.73 40.46
N CYS A 585 8.33 8.51 41.63
CA CYS A 585 8.20 9.38 42.80
C CYS A 585 9.59 9.70 43.38
N ARG A 586 9.85 10.99 43.64
CA ARG A 586 11.09 11.43 44.31
C ARG A 586 10.78 11.85 45.74
N GLN A 587 11.49 11.29 46.70
CA GLN A 587 11.45 11.64 48.13
C GLN A 587 12.87 11.89 48.64
N GLY A 588 13.15 13.12 49.08
CA GLY A 588 14.52 13.53 49.41
C GLY A 588 15.48 13.29 48.24
N ASN A 589 16.53 12.52 48.51
CA ASN A 589 17.56 12.06 47.58
C ASN A 589 17.24 10.71 46.92
N LEU A 590 16.06 10.12 47.16
CA LEU A 590 15.64 8.84 46.61
C LEU A 590 14.66 9.04 45.46
N ILE A 591 14.86 8.30 44.37
CA ILE A 591 13.94 8.22 43.23
C ILE A 591 13.42 6.80 43.13
N LEU A 592 12.13 6.61 43.40
CA LEU A 592 11.45 5.34 43.25
C LEU A 592 10.78 5.26 41.87
N MET A 593 10.96 4.14 41.19
CA MET A 593 10.51 3.88 39.82
C MET A 593 9.84 2.51 39.73
N ALA A 594 8.54 2.48 39.52
CA ALA A 594 7.76 1.25 39.38
C ALA A 594 7.88 0.70 37.95
N SER A 595 8.29 -0.56 37.84
CA SER A 595 8.52 -1.25 36.57
C SER A 595 7.22 -1.47 35.82
N ALA A 596 7.19 -1.12 34.53
CA ALA A 596 6.06 -1.41 33.64
C ALA A 596 6.06 -2.84 33.10
N ARG A 597 7.02 -3.67 33.52
CA ARG A 597 7.24 -5.03 33.00
C ARG A 597 7.20 -6.10 34.08
N THR A 598 7.45 -5.72 35.32
CA THR A 598 7.58 -6.63 36.47
C THR A 598 6.94 -6.01 37.71
N ASN A 599 6.76 -6.80 38.76
CA ASN A 599 6.22 -6.35 40.04
C ASN A 599 7.30 -5.66 40.92
N ARG A 600 8.36 -5.13 40.30
CA ARG A 600 9.47 -4.49 40.99
C ARG A 600 9.31 -2.97 41.04
N VAL A 601 9.65 -2.39 42.19
CA VAL A 601 9.91 -0.96 42.34
C VAL A 601 11.41 -0.77 42.59
N LEU A 602 12.06 0.01 41.74
CA LEU A 602 13.48 0.30 41.85
C LEU A 602 13.68 1.63 42.55
N GLU A 603 14.61 1.67 43.49
CA GLU A 603 15.05 2.88 44.15
C GLU A 603 16.43 3.26 43.64
N PHE A 604 16.60 4.50 43.21
CA PHE A 604 17.88 5.09 42.88
C PHE A 604 18.25 6.16 43.91
N ASN A 605 19.38 5.97 44.58
CA ASN A 605 19.91 6.97 45.52
C ASN A 605 20.77 7.99 44.76
N THR A 606 20.34 9.25 44.75
CA THR A 606 21.02 10.31 43.99
C THR A 606 22.37 10.73 44.59
N ASP A 607 22.66 10.43 45.85
CA ASP A 607 23.96 10.71 46.47
C ASP A 607 24.94 9.54 46.28
N THR A 608 24.53 8.29 46.55
CA THR A 608 25.42 7.11 46.45
C THR A 608 25.47 6.48 45.05
N LYS A 609 24.49 6.78 44.19
CA LYS A 609 24.26 6.18 42.86
C LYS A 609 23.94 4.68 42.90
N GLU A 610 23.62 4.16 44.08
CA GLU A 610 23.20 2.78 44.27
C GLU A 610 21.75 2.58 43.85
N ILE A 611 21.44 1.34 43.46
CA ILE A 611 20.11 0.93 43.02
C ILE A 611 19.67 -0.26 43.88
N ASN A 612 18.53 -0.10 44.53
CA ASN A 612 17.84 -1.16 45.26
C ASN A 612 16.56 -1.57 44.52
N SER A 613 16.10 -2.80 44.74
CA SER A 613 14.88 -3.34 44.12
C SER A 613 13.98 -3.94 45.19
N TYR A 614 12.69 -3.62 45.11
CA TYR A 614 11.66 -4.09 46.03
C TYR A 614 10.60 -4.86 45.26
N GLU A 615 10.20 -6.00 45.79
CA GLU A 615 8.99 -6.69 45.34
C GLU A 615 7.75 -5.97 45.89
N VAL A 616 6.82 -5.62 45.01
CA VAL A 616 5.59 -4.92 45.39
C VAL A 616 4.44 -5.59 44.66
N GLY A 617 3.40 -6.02 45.39
CA GLY A 617 2.27 -6.74 44.80
C GLY A 617 2.56 -8.21 44.49
N LYS A 618 1.57 -8.91 43.93
CA LYS A 618 1.70 -10.32 43.52
C LYS A 618 2.59 -10.50 42.29
N GLU A 619 3.04 -11.74 42.10
CA GLU A 619 3.69 -12.20 40.88
C GLU A 619 2.80 -11.95 39.65
N GLY A 620 3.39 -11.48 38.55
CA GLY A 620 2.68 -11.08 37.32
C GLY A 620 2.20 -9.62 37.29
N ASN A 621 2.21 -8.90 38.41
CA ASN A 621 1.94 -7.46 38.40
C ASN A 621 2.98 -6.68 37.61
N ASN A 622 2.55 -5.53 37.12
CA ASN A 622 3.37 -4.55 36.40
C ASN A 622 2.69 -3.18 36.51
N TYR A 623 3.46 -2.11 36.43
CA TYR A 623 3.01 -0.79 36.89
C TYR A 623 3.21 0.32 35.86
N TRP A 624 2.15 1.09 35.63
CA TRP A 624 2.17 2.22 34.71
C TRP A 624 2.34 3.57 35.41
N GLY A 625 1.82 3.70 36.63
CA GLY A 625 1.78 4.94 37.40
C GLY A 625 1.95 4.69 38.90
N MET A 626 2.45 5.70 39.62
CA MET A 626 2.66 5.65 41.06
C MET A 626 2.47 7.04 41.69
N ALA A 627 1.75 7.10 42.81
CA ALA A 627 1.57 8.31 43.61
C ALA A 627 1.93 8.06 45.07
N TYR A 628 2.41 9.09 45.77
CA TYR A 628 2.70 9.04 47.20
C TYR A 628 1.65 9.85 47.97
N ASP A 629 1.02 9.24 48.98
CA ASP A 629 -0.09 9.84 49.74
C ASP A 629 0.35 10.55 51.05
N GLY A 630 1.67 10.66 51.24
CA GLY A 630 2.30 11.13 52.48
C GLY A 630 2.79 10.02 53.40
N GLU A 631 2.42 8.76 53.16
CA GLU A 631 2.83 7.60 53.96
C GLU A 631 3.09 6.36 53.09
N ASN A 632 2.19 6.08 52.15
CA ASN A 632 2.19 4.92 51.28
C ASN A 632 2.29 5.32 49.81
N TYR A 633 2.78 4.39 49.00
CA TYR A 633 2.81 4.49 47.55
C TYR A 633 1.63 3.72 46.97
N TRP A 634 0.99 4.30 45.96
CA TRP A 634 -0.15 3.71 45.28
C TRP A 634 0.18 3.53 43.82
N LEU A 635 0.13 2.28 43.35
CA LEU A 635 0.57 1.88 42.02
C LEU A 635 -0.62 1.40 41.19
N ILE A 636 -0.68 1.84 39.93
CA ILE A 636 -1.70 1.41 38.96
C ILE A 636 -1.10 0.47 37.93
N SER A 637 -1.86 -0.55 37.52
CA SER A 637 -1.38 -1.59 36.61
C SER A 637 -1.10 -1.08 35.18
N ASN A 638 -0.07 -1.63 34.51
CA ASN A 638 0.14 -1.45 33.06
C ASN A 638 -0.73 -2.39 32.22
N ARG A 639 -0.80 -3.67 32.60
CA ARG A 639 -1.56 -4.73 31.90
C ARG A 639 -2.58 -5.38 32.83
N GLY A 640 -3.51 -4.58 33.34
CA GLY A 640 -4.57 -5.05 34.20
C GLY A 640 -5.40 -3.89 34.74
N LYS A 641 -6.10 -4.16 35.85
CA LYS A 641 -6.94 -3.19 36.55
C LYS A 641 -6.60 -3.01 38.04
N TYR A 642 -5.76 -3.87 38.62
CA TYR A 642 -5.45 -3.79 40.05
C TYR A 642 -4.75 -2.49 40.45
N ILE A 643 -5.07 -2.01 41.65
CA ILE A 643 -4.39 -0.90 42.31
C ILE A 643 -3.71 -1.43 43.56
N VAL A 644 -2.42 -1.12 43.74
CA VAL A 644 -1.62 -1.63 44.86
C VAL A 644 -1.24 -0.49 45.78
N LYS A 645 -1.58 -0.61 47.07
CA LYS A 645 -1.05 0.25 48.13
C LYS A 645 0.17 -0.43 48.73
N TRP A 646 1.29 0.26 48.84
CA TRP A 646 2.55 -0.25 49.34
C TRP A 646 3.15 0.69 50.37
N ASN A 647 3.50 0.14 51.54
CA ASN A 647 4.24 0.86 52.56
C ASN A 647 5.74 0.57 52.40
N TYR A 648 6.50 1.60 52.05
CA TYR A 648 7.94 1.48 51.80
C TYR A 648 8.72 1.00 53.03
N HIS A 649 8.35 1.43 54.25
CA HIS A 649 9.10 1.12 55.46
C HIS A 649 8.85 -0.30 55.98
N THR A 650 7.62 -0.80 55.85
CA THR A 650 7.26 -2.14 56.35
C THR A 650 7.34 -3.22 55.27
N GLY A 651 7.39 -2.82 53.99
CA GLY A 651 7.27 -3.72 52.84
C GLY A 651 5.87 -4.28 52.62
N HIS A 652 4.91 -3.96 53.49
CA HIS A 652 3.55 -4.46 53.38
C HIS A 652 2.83 -3.84 52.19
N PHE A 653 2.04 -4.65 51.47
CA PHE A 653 1.17 -4.17 50.40
C PHE A 653 -0.24 -4.76 50.50
N ALA A 654 -1.20 -4.05 49.91
CA ALA A 654 -2.58 -4.49 49.71
C ALA A 654 -3.00 -4.23 48.26
N GLU A 655 -3.79 -5.13 47.67
CA GLU A 655 -4.34 -5.00 46.32
C GLU A 655 -5.84 -4.68 46.39
N TYR A 656 -6.28 -3.79 45.51
CA TYR A 656 -7.66 -3.33 45.40
C TYR A 656 -8.19 -3.59 43.98
N ASP A 657 -9.34 -4.25 43.90
CA ASP A 657 -10.07 -4.59 42.67
C ASP A 657 -11.59 -4.40 42.76
N MET A 658 -12.08 -3.91 43.89
CA MET A 658 -13.49 -3.62 44.13
C MET A 658 -13.85 -2.24 43.59
N PHE A 659 -14.13 -2.17 42.29
CA PHE A 659 -14.50 -0.92 41.59
C PHE A 659 -15.95 -0.51 41.84
N PRO A 660 -16.29 0.79 41.75
CA PRO A 660 -17.66 1.28 41.89
C PRO A 660 -18.57 0.75 40.78
N ASP A 661 -19.89 0.78 41.04
CA ASP A 661 -20.91 0.36 40.10
C ASP A 661 -20.77 1.06 38.74
N GLY A 662 -20.88 0.26 37.68
CA GLY A 662 -20.76 0.74 36.29
C GLY A 662 -19.33 0.88 35.78
N PHE A 663 -18.30 0.55 36.57
CA PHE A 663 -16.92 0.49 36.07
C PHE A 663 -16.77 -0.54 34.95
N ASN A 664 -16.14 -0.14 33.85
CA ASN A 664 -15.83 -0.97 32.71
C ASN A 664 -14.34 -0.84 32.35
N GLY A 665 -13.61 -1.96 32.40
CA GLY A 665 -12.20 -2.03 32.04
C GLY A 665 -11.54 -3.29 32.58
N GLU A 666 -10.88 -4.04 31.70
CA GLU A 666 -10.22 -5.30 32.07
C GLU A 666 -8.69 -5.23 32.04
N THR A 667 -8.13 -4.45 31.11
CA THR A 667 -6.68 -4.32 30.96
C THR A 667 -6.29 -2.91 30.53
N GLN A 668 -5.10 -2.50 30.97
CA GLN A 668 -4.55 -1.16 30.75
C GLN A 668 -5.56 -0.06 31.11
N CYS A 669 -6.27 -0.23 32.22
CA CYS A 669 -7.43 0.61 32.55
C CYS A 669 -7.05 2.06 32.80
N PHE A 670 -5.85 2.33 33.34
CA PHE A 670 -5.49 3.62 33.91
C PHE A 670 -4.26 4.24 33.26
N LEU A 671 -4.28 5.56 33.11
CA LEU A 671 -3.18 6.34 32.55
C LEU A 671 -2.28 6.87 33.65
N ASN A 672 -2.86 7.39 34.73
CA ASN A 672 -2.10 8.04 35.79
C ASN A 672 -2.88 8.06 37.12
N ILE A 673 -2.15 8.22 38.22
CA ILE A 673 -2.68 8.38 39.56
C ILE A 673 -2.09 9.64 40.21
N THR A 674 -2.90 10.40 40.92
CA THR A 674 -2.48 11.69 41.51
C THR A 674 -3.04 11.84 42.91
N TYR A 675 -2.19 12.25 43.86
CA TYR A 675 -2.61 12.59 45.22
C TYR A 675 -2.99 14.07 45.30
N SER A 676 -4.20 14.36 45.77
CA SER A 676 -4.76 15.71 45.88
C SER A 676 -5.85 15.75 46.95
N ASN A 677 -5.85 16.78 47.79
CA ASN A 677 -6.87 17.06 48.80
C ASN A 677 -7.21 15.85 49.69
N GLY A 678 -6.20 15.08 50.10
CA GLY A 678 -6.38 13.91 50.97
C GLY A 678 -6.79 12.62 50.26
N TYR A 679 -7.07 12.65 48.95
CA TYR A 679 -7.52 11.51 48.16
C TYR A 679 -6.58 11.21 47.01
N LEU A 680 -6.71 10.01 46.42
CA LEU A 680 -6.09 9.70 45.14
C LEU A 680 -7.12 9.75 44.03
N PHE A 681 -6.73 10.33 42.91
CA PHE A 681 -7.53 10.36 41.69
C PHE A 681 -6.83 9.56 40.60
N VAL A 682 -7.53 8.56 40.07
CA VAL A 682 -7.01 7.65 39.04
C VAL A 682 -7.67 7.96 37.72
N PHE A 683 -6.89 8.49 36.78
CA PHE A 683 -7.35 8.88 35.47
C PHE A 683 -7.37 7.68 34.52
N PRO A 684 -8.48 7.45 33.81
CA PRO A 684 -8.62 6.30 32.93
C PRO A 684 -7.74 6.44 31.69
N LYS A 685 -7.22 5.31 31.21
CA LYS A 685 -6.61 5.17 29.90
C LYS A 685 -7.64 4.65 28.90
N TYR A 686 -8.27 3.52 29.20
CA TYR A 686 -9.33 2.89 28.40
C TYR A 686 -10.60 2.56 29.18
N SER A 687 -10.60 2.75 30.52
CA SER A 687 -11.82 2.59 31.31
C SER A 687 -12.75 3.81 31.17
N ASN A 688 -13.97 3.68 31.70
CA ASN A 688 -15.06 4.63 31.48
C ASN A 688 -15.24 5.67 32.61
N MET A 689 -14.33 5.78 33.58
CA MET A 689 -14.48 6.72 34.70
C MET A 689 -13.16 7.05 35.40
N ILE A 690 -13.11 8.24 36.01
CA ILE A 690 -12.09 8.63 36.98
C ILE A 690 -12.46 8.07 38.35
N LEU A 691 -11.51 7.42 39.02
CA LEU A 691 -11.72 6.89 40.36
C LEU A 691 -11.21 7.87 41.42
N LYS A 692 -11.94 7.99 42.52
CA LYS A 692 -11.50 8.62 43.78
C LYS A 692 -11.26 7.52 44.80
N ILE A 693 -10.08 7.52 45.42
CA ILE A 693 -9.68 6.54 46.42
C ILE A 693 -9.42 7.23 47.75
N ASP A 694 -10.06 6.73 48.82
CA ASP A 694 -9.74 7.09 50.19
C ASP A 694 -8.42 6.42 50.62
N LYS A 695 -7.43 7.23 51.01
CA LYS A 695 -6.09 6.70 51.31
C LYS A 695 -6.04 5.78 52.55
N TYR A 696 -6.99 5.87 53.46
CA TYR A 696 -6.96 5.11 54.71
C TYR A 696 -7.49 3.69 54.50
N ASN A 697 -8.66 3.55 53.89
CA ASN A 697 -9.32 2.25 53.71
C ASN A 697 -9.26 1.69 52.27
N GLY A 698 -8.88 2.52 51.28
CA GLY A 698 -8.82 2.15 49.86
C GLY A 698 -10.19 1.98 49.19
N ASN A 699 -11.26 2.50 49.80
CA ASN A 699 -12.58 2.53 49.18
C ASN A 699 -12.55 3.38 47.90
N MET A 700 -13.09 2.84 46.81
CA MET A 700 -13.09 3.45 45.48
C MET A 700 -14.49 3.92 45.10
N THR A 701 -14.61 5.19 44.73
CA THR A 701 -15.86 5.78 44.24
C THR A 701 -15.66 6.47 42.89
N PHE A 702 -16.75 6.72 42.18
CA PHE A 702 -16.71 7.53 40.96
C PHE A 702 -16.41 9.01 41.32
N ALA A 703 -15.38 9.57 40.69
CA ALA A 703 -15.04 10.98 40.78
C ALA A 703 -15.79 11.77 39.70
N ASP A 704 -17.04 12.13 39.97
CA ASP A 704 -17.81 12.98 39.05
C ASP A 704 -17.32 14.43 39.16
N PHE A 705 -16.64 14.90 38.12
CA PHE A 705 -16.17 16.28 37.99
C PHE A 705 -17.07 17.12 37.07
N GLU A 706 -18.27 16.63 36.73
CA GLU A 706 -19.21 17.28 35.80
C GLU A 706 -18.56 17.48 34.41
N LEU A 707 -17.87 16.46 33.90
CA LEU A 707 -17.22 16.53 32.59
C LEU A 707 -18.27 16.73 31.47
N PRO A 708 -17.99 17.58 30.45
CA PRO A 708 -18.94 17.84 29.36
C PRO A 708 -19.01 16.71 28.32
N PHE A 709 -18.33 15.59 28.57
CA PHE A 709 -18.24 14.42 27.71
C PHE A 709 -18.13 13.15 28.57
N LYS A 710 -18.42 11.99 27.98
CA LYS A 710 -18.13 10.70 28.63
C LYS A 710 -16.71 10.24 28.31
N GLU A 711 -16.09 9.60 29.29
CA GLU A 711 -14.82 8.92 29.10
C GLU A 711 -14.89 7.94 27.93
N GLY A 712 -13.88 7.98 27.06
CA GLY A 712 -13.83 7.19 25.83
C GLY A 712 -14.43 7.87 24.59
N GLU A 713 -15.27 8.90 24.74
CA GLU A 713 -15.80 9.64 23.59
C GLU A 713 -14.74 10.54 22.94
N ARG A 714 -14.96 10.89 21.67
CA ARG A 714 -14.19 11.88 20.91
C ARG A 714 -15.15 12.88 20.29
N LYS A 715 -14.77 14.15 20.25
CA LYS A 715 -15.58 15.21 19.64
C LYS A 715 -15.78 14.99 18.14
N SER A 716 -14.76 14.44 17.47
CA SER A 716 -14.78 14.07 16.05
C SER A 716 -13.72 13.01 15.76
N SER A 717 -13.72 12.43 14.56
CA SER A 717 -12.71 11.45 14.13
C SER A 717 -11.30 12.02 14.00
N ASN A 718 -11.12 13.35 14.11
CA ASN A 718 -9.81 14.00 14.07
C ASN A 718 -9.02 13.80 15.38
N TYR A 719 -9.69 13.46 16.49
CA TYR A 719 -9.05 13.21 17.78
C TYR A 719 -8.75 11.73 17.95
N THR A 720 -7.60 11.30 17.43
CA THR A 720 -7.24 9.87 17.31
C THR A 720 -6.35 9.34 18.43
N TRP A 721 -6.09 10.13 19.49
CA TRP A 721 -5.24 9.66 20.58
C TRP A 721 -5.93 8.48 21.29
N PRO A 722 -5.26 7.33 21.47
CA PRO A 722 -5.93 6.12 21.92
C PRO A 722 -6.37 6.19 23.39
N SER A 723 -5.61 6.86 24.24
CA SER A 723 -5.97 7.03 25.66
C SER A 723 -6.97 8.16 25.84
N ASN A 724 -7.79 8.12 26.89
CA ASN A 724 -8.69 9.22 27.25
C ASN A 724 -7.95 10.52 27.61
N TYR A 725 -6.69 10.43 28.04
CA TYR A 725 -5.87 11.58 28.42
C TYR A 725 -4.46 11.49 27.83
N TYR A 726 -3.79 12.64 27.68
CA TYR A 726 -2.37 12.71 27.34
C TYR A 726 -1.52 12.66 28.62
N PHE A 727 -1.96 13.35 29.67
CA PHE A 727 -1.39 13.33 31.02
C PHE A 727 -2.39 13.84 32.05
N SER A 728 -2.09 13.60 33.34
CA SER A 728 -2.66 14.34 34.46
C SER A 728 -1.56 14.65 35.50
N LYS A 729 -1.74 15.71 36.30
CA LYS A 729 -0.72 16.15 37.26
C LYS A 729 -1.34 17.04 38.35
N ALA A 730 -0.92 16.86 39.59
CA ALA A 730 -1.23 17.80 40.66
C ALA A 730 -0.46 19.11 40.43
N LEU A 731 -1.18 20.23 40.44
CA LEU A 731 -0.60 21.57 40.32
C LEU A 731 -0.45 22.22 41.69
N GLN A 732 -1.48 22.07 42.53
CA GLN A 732 -1.55 22.51 43.92
C GLN A 732 -2.29 21.44 44.73
N ASP A 733 -2.37 21.58 46.06
CA ASP A 733 -2.96 20.58 46.94
C ASP A 733 -4.40 20.21 46.59
N ASP A 734 -5.20 21.13 46.04
CA ASP A 734 -6.60 20.89 45.67
C ASP A 734 -6.86 20.95 44.15
N THR A 735 -5.82 21.19 43.35
CA THR A 735 -5.97 21.45 41.91
C THR A 735 -5.16 20.45 41.09
N VAL A 736 -5.86 19.70 40.24
CA VAL A 736 -5.27 18.79 39.25
C VAL A 736 -5.48 19.35 37.84
N ILE A 737 -4.48 19.20 36.99
CA ILE A 737 -4.60 19.48 35.56
C ILE A 737 -4.55 18.17 34.76
N ALA A 738 -5.33 18.07 33.69
CA ALA A 738 -5.28 16.93 32.78
C ALA A 738 -5.52 17.38 31.34
N MET A 739 -4.81 16.80 30.37
CA MET A 739 -5.03 17.09 28.96
C MET A 739 -5.93 16.00 28.36
N SER A 740 -7.16 16.35 27.99
CA SER A 740 -8.17 15.41 27.50
C SER A 740 -7.93 15.05 26.03
N ALA A 741 -8.18 13.79 25.67
CA ALA A 741 -8.20 13.33 24.29
C ALA A 741 -9.54 13.54 23.59
N TYR A 742 -10.59 13.97 24.30
CA TYR A 742 -11.91 14.24 23.71
C TYR A 742 -11.81 15.29 22.60
N ASP A 743 -11.16 16.42 22.89
CA ASP A 743 -10.97 17.54 21.96
C ASP A 743 -9.65 18.31 22.15
N ASN A 744 -8.64 17.70 22.81
CA ASN A 744 -7.35 18.33 23.16
C ASN A 744 -7.47 19.54 24.09
N SER A 745 -8.49 19.59 24.95
CA SER A 745 -8.62 20.65 25.95
C SER A 745 -7.88 20.33 27.25
N LEU A 746 -7.33 21.38 27.87
CA LEU A 746 -6.78 21.32 29.22
C LEU A 746 -7.93 21.40 30.22
N LEU A 747 -8.03 20.39 31.09
CA LEU A 747 -8.96 20.34 32.20
C LEU A 747 -8.28 20.94 33.44
N LEU A 748 -8.95 21.89 34.07
CA LEU A 748 -8.61 22.43 35.39
C LEU A 748 -9.59 21.85 36.40
N ILE A 749 -9.12 20.88 37.20
CA ILE A 749 -9.94 20.08 38.09
C ILE A 749 -9.76 20.55 39.54
N ASP A 750 -10.83 21.03 40.14
CA ASP A 750 -10.95 21.33 41.56
C ASP A 750 -11.39 20.07 42.31
N THR A 751 -10.44 19.47 43.02
CA THR A 751 -10.64 18.21 43.76
C THR A 751 -11.33 18.40 45.11
N LYS A 752 -11.51 19.65 45.56
CA LYS A 752 -12.23 19.98 46.78
C LYS A 752 -13.72 20.12 46.51
N ASN A 753 -14.09 20.82 45.45
CA ASN A 753 -15.48 21.04 45.06
C ASN A 753 -15.99 20.02 44.03
N MET A 754 -15.13 19.11 43.56
CA MET A 754 -15.43 18.10 42.55
C MET A 754 -15.96 18.74 41.25
N LYS A 755 -15.27 19.77 40.75
CA LYS A 755 -15.64 20.48 39.52
C LYS A 755 -14.49 20.53 38.53
N CYS A 756 -14.83 20.56 37.25
CA CYS A 756 -13.87 20.75 36.17
C CYS A 756 -14.20 21.99 35.34
N LYS A 757 -13.20 22.81 35.05
CA LYS A 757 -13.27 23.84 34.00
C LYS A 757 -12.45 23.39 32.80
N LEU A 758 -13.08 23.39 31.63
CA LEU A 758 -12.43 23.11 30.36
C LEU A 758 -11.79 24.40 29.80
N GLN A 759 -10.55 24.29 29.33
CA GLN A 759 -9.77 25.38 28.75
C GLN A 759 -9.22 24.92 27.39
N HIS A 760 -9.70 25.53 26.31
CA HIS A 760 -9.22 25.22 24.96
C HIS A 760 -7.82 25.80 24.75
N CYS A 761 -6.92 25.00 24.17
CA CYS A 761 -5.56 25.42 23.85
C CYS A 761 -5.43 25.68 22.35
N MET A 762 -5.73 26.89 21.90
CA MET A 762 -5.71 27.28 20.48
C MET A 762 -4.46 28.10 20.13
N VAL A 763 -3.79 27.76 19.03
CA VAL A 763 -2.78 28.65 18.41
C VAL A 763 -3.40 29.65 17.44
N ASN A 764 -2.65 30.70 17.11
CA ASN A 764 -2.96 31.54 15.97
C ASN A 764 -2.69 30.77 14.66
N ALA A 765 -3.60 30.88 13.68
CA ALA A 765 -3.46 30.25 12.37
C ALA A 765 -2.18 30.65 11.64
N ASN A 766 -1.66 31.85 11.90
CA ASN A 766 -0.43 32.36 11.29
C ASN A 766 0.86 31.74 11.89
N ASP A 767 0.78 31.07 13.03
CA ASP A 767 1.94 30.51 13.73
C ASP A 767 2.32 29.10 13.21
N TRP A 768 1.53 28.53 12.29
CA TRP A 768 1.75 27.18 11.76
C TRP A 768 2.39 27.21 10.36
N PRO A 769 3.70 26.92 10.22
CA PRO A 769 4.29 26.71 8.91
C PRO A 769 3.75 25.41 8.29
N ALA A 770 2.96 25.53 7.23
CA ALA A 770 2.54 24.41 6.41
C ALA A 770 3.71 23.93 5.53
N ASP A 771 4.55 23.03 6.06
CA ASP A 771 5.57 22.33 5.26
C ASP A 771 5.03 20.98 4.78
N ILE A 772 4.25 21.01 3.70
CA ILE A 772 3.79 19.79 3.04
C ILE A 772 4.87 19.17 2.16
N ALA A 773 5.79 19.96 1.62
CA ALA A 773 6.91 19.47 0.81
C ALA A 773 7.78 18.49 1.61
N GLY A 774 8.06 18.80 2.89
CA GLY A 774 8.75 17.90 3.83
C GLY A 774 7.99 16.63 4.20
N LYS A 775 6.74 16.44 3.73
CA LYS A 775 5.92 15.25 3.99
C LYS A 775 5.92 14.24 2.84
N PHE A 776 6.52 14.57 1.71
CA PHE A 776 6.70 13.59 0.64
C PHE A 776 7.80 12.60 0.97
N GLY A 777 7.54 11.33 0.73
CA GLY A 777 8.48 10.26 0.97
C GLY A 777 7.89 8.90 0.61
N LYS A 778 8.64 7.84 0.91
CA LYS A 778 8.16 6.47 0.73
C LYS A 778 6.95 6.19 1.60
N CYS A 779 5.88 5.71 1.00
CA CYS A 779 4.59 5.47 1.64
C CYS A 779 4.26 3.97 1.61
N GLY A 780 4.52 3.27 2.72
CA GLY A 780 4.31 1.83 2.77
C GLY A 780 5.27 1.06 1.85
N LYS A 781 4.86 -0.13 1.41
CA LYS A 781 5.66 -0.95 0.49
C LYS A 781 5.34 -0.68 -0.99
N ASN A 782 4.07 -0.38 -1.31
CA ASN A 782 3.63 -0.20 -2.70
C ASN A 782 3.92 1.17 -3.28
N ILE A 783 4.00 2.24 -2.48
CA ILE A 783 4.12 3.61 -3.02
C ILE A 783 5.55 4.13 -2.83
N PRO A 784 6.34 4.28 -3.91
CA PRO A 784 7.75 4.68 -3.83
C PRO A 784 7.94 6.08 -3.26
N PHE A 785 7.07 7.01 -3.63
CA PHE A 785 7.13 8.41 -3.21
C PHE A 785 5.72 9.03 -3.30
N ALA A 786 5.24 9.62 -2.21
CA ALA A 786 3.96 10.33 -2.13
C ALA A 786 3.88 11.12 -0.81
N CYS A 787 2.86 11.97 -0.69
CA CYS A 787 2.40 12.54 0.57
C CYS A 787 1.16 11.78 1.04
N ARG A 788 0.96 11.60 2.36
CA ARG A 788 -0.21 10.91 2.92
C ARG A 788 -0.97 11.83 3.86
N GLU A 789 -2.29 11.75 3.78
CA GLU A 789 -3.21 12.46 4.66
C GLU A 789 -3.02 12.01 6.12
N ASP A 790 -2.78 12.99 6.98
CA ASP A 790 -2.80 12.84 8.42
C ASP A 790 -3.37 14.11 9.07
N ASN A 791 -3.49 14.10 10.39
CA ASN A 791 -4.04 15.24 11.12
C ASN A 791 -3.22 16.54 11.00
N ASN A 792 -2.01 16.49 10.43
CA ASN A 792 -1.10 17.62 10.24
C ASN A 792 -0.77 17.90 8.76
N THR A 793 -1.41 17.15 7.86
CA THR A 793 -1.17 17.13 6.42
C THR A 793 -2.51 16.84 5.73
N THR A 794 -3.23 17.90 5.42
CA THR A 794 -4.62 17.83 4.95
C THR A 794 -4.73 17.96 3.44
N ILE A 795 -5.87 17.53 2.87
CA ILE A 795 -6.18 17.75 1.45
C ILE A 795 -6.13 19.24 1.09
N GLY A 796 -6.61 20.11 1.98
CA GLY A 796 -6.59 21.56 1.75
C GLY A 796 -5.18 22.13 1.62
N GLU A 797 -4.23 21.64 2.41
CA GLU A 797 -2.81 22.02 2.28
C GLU A 797 -2.21 21.49 0.98
N PHE A 798 -2.57 20.26 0.58
CA PHE A 798 -2.12 19.69 -0.69
C PHE A 798 -2.64 20.45 -1.90
N ILE A 799 -3.93 20.80 -1.93
CA ILE A 799 -4.51 21.59 -3.01
C ILE A 799 -3.81 22.95 -3.13
N LYS A 800 -3.45 23.59 -2.00
CA LYS A 800 -2.66 24.84 -2.03
C LYS A 800 -1.26 24.62 -2.61
N TYR A 801 -0.59 23.53 -2.26
CA TYR A 801 0.73 23.18 -2.77
C TYR A 801 0.76 22.91 -4.27
N VAL A 802 -0.30 22.29 -4.84
CA VAL A 802 -0.38 21.99 -6.28
C VAL A 802 -0.31 23.25 -7.17
N LYS A 803 -0.53 24.44 -6.62
CA LYS A 803 -0.40 25.70 -7.36
C LYS A 803 1.06 26.04 -7.71
N ASP A 804 1.99 25.68 -6.83
CA ASP A 804 3.42 25.96 -6.98
C ASP A 804 4.22 24.80 -6.38
N PRO A 805 4.24 23.64 -7.06
CA PRO A 805 4.90 22.45 -6.54
C PRO A 805 6.43 22.61 -6.58
N ASP A 806 7.11 22.09 -5.57
CA ASP A 806 8.57 22.10 -5.52
C ASP A 806 9.15 21.13 -6.57
N GLU A 807 9.97 21.66 -7.49
CA GLU A 807 10.61 20.89 -8.56
C GLU A 807 11.44 19.70 -8.01
N LYS A 808 12.01 19.84 -6.80
CA LYS A 808 12.75 18.75 -6.14
C LYS A 808 11.85 17.56 -5.82
N ILE A 809 10.57 17.80 -5.54
CA ILE A 809 9.58 16.73 -5.28
C ILE A 809 9.33 15.96 -6.57
N ARG A 810 9.19 16.66 -7.70
CA ARG A 810 9.07 16.04 -9.02
C ARG A 810 10.28 15.18 -9.37
N GLU A 811 11.49 15.70 -9.20
CA GLU A 811 12.73 14.95 -9.45
C GLU A 811 12.86 13.70 -8.56
N ASN A 812 12.55 13.82 -7.27
CA ASN A 812 12.59 12.71 -6.33
C ASN A 812 11.52 11.65 -6.65
N GLN A 813 10.34 12.08 -7.07
CA GLN A 813 9.25 11.20 -7.49
C GLN A 813 9.68 10.35 -8.70
N ILE A 814 10.24 10.97 -9.74
CA ILE A 814 10.75 10.27 -10.93
C ILE A 814 11.88 9.30 -10.54
N ARG A 815 12.83 9.75 -9.72
CA ARG A 815 13.93 8.91 -9.23
C ARG A 815 13.41 7.67 -8.49
N ALA A 816 12.46 7.84 -7.58
CA ALA A 816 11.90 6.73 -6.81
C ALA A 816 11.19 5.71 -7.70
N TYR A 817 10.51 6.14 -8.77
CA TYR A 817 9.87 5.23 -9.72
C TYR A 817 10.88 4.52 -10.65
N ASN A 818 11.96 5.20 -11.05
CA ASN A 818 13.06 4.59 -11.79
C ASN A 818 13.76 3.47 -11.01
N GLU A 819 13.76 3.51 -9.68
CA GLU A 819 14.35 2.46 -8.84
C GLU A 819 13.48 1.18 -8.76
N VAL A 820 12.20 1.26 -9.12
CA VAL A 820 11.24 0.13 -8.97
C VAL A 820 10.64 -0.35 -10.29
N THR A 821 11.03 0.24 -11.42
CA THR A 821 10.51 -0.10 -12.74
C THR A 821 11.64 -0.14 -13.78
N SER A 822 11.60 -1.14 -14.66
CA SER A 822 12.51 -1.29 -15.79
C SER A 822 12.01 -0.51 -17.01
N ASN A 823 12.93 -0.02 -17.85
CA ASN A 823 12.62 0.65 -19.12
C ASN A 823 11.64 1.83 -18.98
N MET A 824 11.98 2.75 -18.06
CA MET A 824 11.28 4.02 -17.83
C MET A 824 11.52 5.08 -18.93
N ASP A 825 12.08 4.68 -20.07
CA ASP A 825 12.35 5.52 -21.25
C ASP A 825 11.19 5.52 -22.26
N GLY A 826 10.09 4.83 -21.95
CA GLY A 826 8.92 4.72 -22.83
C GLY A 826 9.10 3.72 -23.98
N SER A 827 10.07 2.80 -23.90
CA SER A 827 10.37 1.83 -24.95
C SER A 827 10.07 0.37 -24.57
N CYS A 828 9.29 0.14 -23.51
CA CYS A 828 8.97 -1.22 -23.04
C CYS A 828 8.37 -2.08 -24.15
N GLY A 829 7.38 -1.56 -24.88
CA GLY A 829 6.68 -2.28 -25.95
C GLY A 829 7.60 -2.73 -27.08
N MET A 830 8.54 -1.86 -27.49
CA MET A 830 9.56 -2.21 -28.48
C MET A 830 10.49 -3.32 -28.00
N LYS A 831 10.89 -3.29 -26.72
CA LYS A 831 11.75 -4.31 -26.11
C LYS A 831 11.04 -5.66 -25.96
N ILE A 832 9.74 -5.65 -25.64
CA ILE A 832 8.90 -6.86 -25.62
C ILE A 832 8.82 -7.48 -27.01
N HIS A 833 8.47 -6.67 -28.03
CA HIS A 833 8.38 -7.16 -29.41
C HIS A 833 9.71 -7.76 -29.88
N GLN A 834 10.83 -7.05 -29.65
CA GLN A 834 12.15 -7.53 -30.02
C GLN A 834 12.53 -8.86 -29.33
N MET A 835 12.23 -9.00 -28.03
CA MET A 835 12.48 -10.25 -27.31
C MET A 835 11.73 -11.42 -27.95
N ILE A 836 10.47 -11.22 -28.32
CA ILE A 836 9.67 -12.27 -28.96
C ILE A 836 10.20 -12.59 -30.36
N LEU A 837 10.56 -11.59 -31.17
CA LEU A 837 11.18 -11.85 -32.48
C LEU A 837 12.46 -12.69 -32.36
N ASP A 838 13.31 -12.38 -31.38
CA ASP A 838 14.56 -13.10 -31.17
C ASP A 838 14.32 -14.58 -30.83
N GLU A 839 13.22 -14.91 -30.14
CA GLU A 839 12.82 -16.30 -29.84
C GLU A 839 12.36 -17.09 -31.08
N PHE A 840 11.79 -16.43 -32.08
CA PHE A 840 11.41 -17.09 -33.34
C PHE A 840 12.54 -17.15 -34.38
N ARG A 841 13.61 -16.37 -34.16
CA ARG A 841 14.81 -16.35 -35.01
C ARG A 841 15.92 -17.28 -34.50
N SER A 842 15.92 -17.63 -33.22
CA SER A 842 16.84 -18.60 -32.59
C SER A 842 16.43 -20.04 -32.85
#